data_AF-R7LD13-F1
#
_entry.id   AF-R7LD13-F1
#
_cell.length_a   1.000
_cell.length_b   1.000
_cell.length_c   1.000
_cell.angle_alpha   90.00
_cell.angle_beta   90.00
_cell.angle_gamma   90.00
#
_symmetry.space_group_name_H-M   'P 1'
#
loop_
_entity.id
_entity.type
_entity.pdbx_description
1 polymer ?
#
loop_
_entity_poly.entity_id
_entity_poly.type
_entity_poly.pdbx_seq_one_letter_code
_entity_poly.pdbx_strand_id
1 'polypeptide(L)'
;MKPILSLFAAFALAGQLTAQTVSGMNELSAEQKAAATELKLTGKLSVKGNSDFRQLRDLCWQLRNVDLSVADCEAVPKNAFHSRRALQQVILPSNVKTIGKQAFFACRNLQTLTLPKSLERVKDAAFSSCDNLQEITIEGTPTLGEFAFARLKGLHTIRVNSPEPPTACASTFEGINRKNVKLIVPKGAELKYRKAQGWNRFFTEVNNTTNLVCNPQEVLMPAPADLQVNNQANALNVNSKWSVEAPAELANEKSQAEQIIIDRIGKQKGRKGKAVIKLLIDNSLTDAEAYTLNITDKEVVVKGKTPAGVFYGLMTFDQLLRGNGTTACCEKIPQLSLSDAPRTHVRELMVDPCRIFIPFEELKAFVPEMARYKLNALHLHLVDDQAWRIEIKKYPRLTEVSSSRVGMDDMQIPVSGYYTQDQMRELVAYAAKYHVQIIPEIEMPGHEVAAIHAYPELTCHAKKVPIRTTCGVSNELLCPGNEFTYEFLGNVFNELSSVFTSPYVHLGGDEAGMPALDCWTSCPKCQDLKKKLGITTTDRSENWRLQEYMFNRVIDTLRTKHNKVPMFWYELDFKKIQPGCVTFAWRMGLTKPALDAAVANNAKIMLCPGEHCYFDYPMAPGDMPEVNWGMPSTSLKRTYELDPAWGMGEEFEHNNLFGVAGTLWSECINSPERIYYQAYPRALALAEVGWSPAKLRNWEAFILRLSPTLRDMARRGISYSMEY
;
A
#
# COMPACT_ATOMS: atom_id res chain seq x y z
N MET A 1 -15.13 32.20 14.17
CA MET A 1 -15.46 31.27 15.29
C MET A 1 -16.95 31.34 15.57
N LYS A 2 -17.64 30.19 15.74
CA LYS A 2 -19.11 29.96 15.68
C LYS A 2 -19.63 29.79 14.24
N PRO A 3 -19.42 28.61 13.62
CA PRO A 3 -20.45 27.55 13.68
C PRO A 3 -19.89 26.10 13.81
N ILE A 4 -18.66 25.91 14.29
CA ILE A 4 -18.08 24.55 14.47
C ILE A 4 -18.60 23.85 15.75
N LEU A 5 -19.21 24.59 16.67
CA LEU A 5 -19.75 24.01 17.91
C LEU A 5 -21.08 23.27 17.73
N SER A 6 -21.84 23.44 16.64
CA SER A 6 -23.18 22.84 16.56
C SER A 6 -23.18 21.36 16.18
N LEU A 7 -22.17 20.86 15.47
CA LEU A 7 -22.05 19.41 15.21
C LEU A 7 -21.41 18.67 16.41
N PHE A 8 -20.43 19.28 17.07
CA PHE A 8 -19.81 18.68 18.27
C PHE A 8 -20.70 18.73 19.51
N ALA A 9 -21.55 19.76 19.66
CA ALA A 9 -22.48 19.84 20.79
C ALA A 9 -23.66 18.85 20.70
N ALA A 10 -23.98 18.34 19.51
CA ALA A 10 -24.97 17.27 19.35
C ALA A 10 -24.45 15.88 19.77
N PHE A 11 -23.12 15.71 19.86
CA PHE A 11 -22.49 14.47 20.35
C PHE A 11 -22.27 14.45 21.88
N ALA A 12 -22.44 15.59 22.56
CA ALA A 12 -22.18 15.74 24.00
C ALA A 12 -23.40 15.46 24.90
N LEU A 13 -24.42 14.77 24.37
CA LEU A 13 -25.53 14.16 25.12
C LEU A 13 -25.57 12.65 24.88
N ALA A 14 -24.41 12.00 24.85
CA ALA A 14 -24.33 10.55 24.95
C ALA A 14 -24.55 10.15 26.42
N GLY A 15 -25.82 10.12 26.84
CA GLY A 15 -26.22 9.13 27.84
C GLY A 15 -25.73 7.75 27.40
N GLN A 16 -25.51 6.83 28.34
CA GLN A 16 -25.21 5.43 28.02
C GLN A 16 -26.27 4.89 27.04
N LEU A 17 -25.98 4.95 25.75
CA LEU A 17 -26.84 4.38 24.72
C LEU A 17 -26.70 2.88 24.90
N THR A 18 -27.75 2.28 25.45
CA THR A 18 -27.95 0.83 25.49
C THR A 18 -27.64 0.21 24.12
N ALA A 19 -26.93 -0.91 24.09
CA ALA A 19 -26.63 -1.64 22.85
C ALA A 19 -27.86 -1.71 21.92
N GLN A 20 -27.71 -1.19 20.69
CA GLN A 20 -28.81 -1.20 19.74
C GLN A 20 -28.99 -2.63 19.21
N THR A 21 -30.18 -3.19 19.42
CA THR A 21 -30.54 -4.55 18.95
C THR A 21 -31.31 -4.44 17.64
N VAL A 22 -30.79 -5.08 16.58
CA VAL A 22 -31.39 -5.10 15.23
C VAL A 22 -31.32 -6.51 14.65
N SER A 23 -32.19 -6.84 13.70
CA SER A 23 -32.07 -8.14 13.00
C SER A 23 -30.87 -8.18 12.07
N GLY A 24 -30.55 -7.05 11.43
CA GLY A 24 -29.40 -6.88 10.54
C GLY A 24 -29.13 -5.41 10.25
N MET A 25 -28.04 -5.13 9.54
CA MET A 25 -27.52 -3.78 9.30
C MET A 25 -28.42 -2.93 8.40
N ASN A 26 -29.31 -3.54 7.63
CA ASN A 26 -30.27 -2.82 6.78
C ASN A 26 -31.36 -2.08 7.59
N GLU A 27 -31.52 -2.39 8.88
CA GLU A 27 -32.45 -1.66 9.77
C GLU A 27 -31.88 -0.33 10.27
N LEU A 28 -30.59 -0.07 10.04
CA LEU A 28 -29.91 1.13 10.51
C LEU A 28 -29.75 2.16 9.38
N SER A 29 -30.00 3.44 9.70
CA SER A 29 -29.62 4.57 8.85
C SER A 29 -28.09 4.74 8.77
N ALA A 30 -27.61 5.57 7.85
CA ALA A 30 -26.18 5.88 7.74
C ALA A 30 -25.64 6.53 9.02
N GLU A 31 -26.42 7.43 9.63
CA GLU A 31 -26.07 8.13 10.88
C GLU A 31 -26.03 7.15 12.06
N GLN A 32 -27.01 6.24 12.15
CA GLN A 32 -27.04 5.21 13.19
C GLN A 32 -25.82 4.28 13.07
N LYS A 33 -25.45 3.86 11.85
CA LYS A 33 -24.25 3.04 11.61
C LYS A 33 -22.98 3.77 12.06
N ALA A 34 -22.82 5.03 11.68
CA ALA A 34 -21.63 5.81 12.02
C ALA A 34 -21.53 6.14 13.52
N ALA A 35 -22.66 6.31 14.21
CA ALA A 35 -22.72 6.57 15.65
C ALA A 35 -22.63 5.30 16.52
N ALA A 36 -22.79 4.11 15.92
CA ALA A 36 -22.83 2.85 16.66
C ALA A 36 -21.50 2.56 17.37
N THR A 37 -21.55 2.43 18.69
CA THR A 37 -20.44 1.96 19.53
C THR A 37 -20.68 0.54 20.06
N GLU A 38 -21.95 0.14 20.20
CA GLU A 38 -22.37 -1.19 20.63
C GLU A 38 -23.56 -1.67 19.80
N LEU A 39 -23.47 -2.88 19.23
CA LEU A 39 -24.53 -3.48 18.44
C LEU A 39 -24.80 -4.93 18.85
N LYS A 40 -26.08 -5.32 18.84
CA LYS A 40 -26.51 -6.72 18.92
C LYS A 40 -27.30 -7.08 17.67
N LEU A 41 -26.83 -8.06 16.91
CA LEU A 41 -27.53 -8.54 15.72
C LEU A 41 -28.20 -9.89 16.04
N THR A 42 -29.44 -10.07 15.60
CA THR A 42 -30.27 -11.22 15.99
C THR A 42 -30.83 -12.03 14.82
N GLY A 43 -30.77 -11.49 13.60
CA GLY A 43 -31.31 -12.13 12.41
C GLY A 43 -30.30 -13.03 11.70
N LYS A 44 -30.68 -13.44 10.48
CA LYS A 44 -29.80 -14.15 9.56
C LYS A 44 -28.87 -13.18 8.85
N LEU A 45 -27.56 -13.32 9.09
CA LEU A 45 -26.58 -12.37 8.59
C LEU A 45 -26.12 -12.70 7.17
N SER A 46 -26.14 -11.69 6.32
CA SER A 46 -25.57 -11.73 4.99
C SER A 46 -24.04 -11.62 5.03
N VAL A 47 -23.35 -12.28 4.08
CA VAL A 47 -21.89 -12.40 4.03
C VAL A 47 -21.27 -12.04 2.66
N LYS A 48 -22.08 -11.55 1.71
CA LYS A 48 -21.65 -11.20 0.34
C LYS A 48 -22.11 -9.80 -0.06
N GLY A 49 -21.31 -9.11 -0.87
CA GLY A 49 -21.62 -7.76 -1.38
C GLY A 49 -21.71 -6.72 -0.27
N ASN A 50 -22.76 -5.89 -0.27
CA ASN A 50 -23.09 -4.94 0.81
C ASN A 50 -23.62 -5.65 2.08
N SER A 51 -22.88 -6.67 2.52
CA SER A 51 -23.23 -7.57 3.60
C SER A 51 -23.28 -6.88 4.96
N ASP A 52 -23.90 -7.54 5.94
CA ASP A 52 -23.90 -7.09 7.34
C ASP A 52 -22.46 -6.90 7.84
N PHE A 53 -21.55 -7.82 7.51
CA PHE A 53 -20.14 -7.71 7.90
C PHE A 53 -19.39 -6.57 7.20
N ARG A 54 -19.64 -6.32 5.90
CA ARG A 54 -19.07 -5.15 5.22
C ARG A 54 -19.56 -3.86 5.89
N GLN A 55 -20.85 -3.78 6.21
CA GLN A 55 -21.42 -2.60 6.84
C GLN A 55 -20.88 -2.41 8.27
N LEU A 56 -20.76 -3.47 9.06
CA LEU A 56 -20.10 -3.44 10.38
C LEU A 56 -18.65 -2.98 10.28
N ARG A 57 -17.90 -3.42 9.26
CA ARG A 57 -16.50 -3.04 9.07
C ARG A 57 -16.34 -1.59 8.59
N ASP A 58 -17.03 -1.22 7.52
CA ASP A 58 -16.74 0.01 6.78
C ASP A 58 -17.63 1.18 7.23
N LEU A 59 -18.83 0.92 7.74
CA LEU A 59 -19.79 1.98 8.10
C LEU A 59 -19.85 2.23 9.62
N CYS A 60 -19.56 1.22 10.45
CA CYS A 60 -19.55 1.34 11.91
C CYS A 60 -18.13 1.58 12.46
N TRP A 61 -17.51 2.68 12.06
CA TRP A 61 -16.11 2.98 12.38
C TRP A 61 -15.83 3.16 13.88
N GLN A 62 -16.85 3.47 14.69
CA GLN A 62 -16.77 3.62 16.15
C GLN A 62 -17.09 2.35 16.94
N LEU A 63 -17.45 1.25 16.26
CA LEU A 63 -17.95 0.03 16.91
C LEU A 63 -16.87 -0.57 17.83
N ARG A 64 -17.20 -0.67 19.12
CA ARG A 64 -16.36 -1.25 20.17
C ARG A 64 -16.83 -2.65 20.54
N ASN A 65 -18.15 -2.84 20.64
CA ASN A 65 -18.73 -4.09 21.11
C ASN A 65 -19.76 -4.61 20.10
N VAL A 66 -19.64 -5.87 19.71
CA VAL A 66 -20.64 -6.53 18.85
C VAL A 66 -21.06 -7.88 19.42
N ASP A 67 -22.35 -8.03 19.66
CA ASP A 67 -22.98 -9.27 20.11
C ASP A 67 -23.70 -9.96 18.94
N LEU A 68 -23.16 -11.08 18.48
CA LEU A 68 -23.75 -11.92 17.43
C LEU A 68 -24.26 -13.25 18.00
N SER A 69 -24.33 -13.42 19.33
CA SER A 69 -24.58 -14.72 20.00
C SER A 69 -25.84 -15.45 19.53
N VAL A 70 -26.89 -14.69 19.20
CA VAL A 70 -28.20 -15.17 18.77
C VAL A 70 -28.44 -14.96 17.27
N ALA A 71 -27.47 -14.41 16.54
CA ALA A 71 -27.56 -14.28 15.09
C ALA A 71 -27.45 -15.64 14.41
N ASP A 72 -28.18 -15.83 13.32
CA ASP A 72 -28.01 -17.00 12.46
C ASP A 72 -26.90 -16.75 11.44
N CYS A 73 -25.70 -17.28 11.73
CA CYS A 73 -24.53 -17.10 10.88
C CYS A 73 -23.51 -18.22 11.07
N GLU A 74 -23.50 -19.19 10.15
CA GLU A 74 -22.55 -20.31 10.18
C GLU A 74 -21.11 -19.92 9.77
N ALA A 75 -20.90 -18.71 9.22
CA ALA A 75 -19.57 -18.29 8.79
C ALA A 75 -19.35 -16.79 8.98
N VAL A 76 -18.32 -16.43 9.75
CA VAL A 76 -17.75 -15.07 9.71
C VAL A 76 -16.88 -14.98 8.46
N PRO A 77 -17.19 -14.10 7.48
CA PRO A 77 -16.52 -14.08 6.18
C PRO A 77 -15.06 -13.64 6.28
N LYS A 78 -14.32 -13.79 5.18
CA LYS A 78 -12.98 -13.20 5.05
C LYS A 78 -13.08 -11.68 5.28
N ASN A 79 -12.06 -11.11 5.91
CA ASN A 79 -11.97 -9.68 6.19
C ASN A 79 -13.15 -9.04 6.97
N ALA A 80 -13.99 -9.83 7.65
CA ALA A 80 -15.24 -9.38 8.26
C ALA A 80 -15.14 -8.13 9.17
N PHE A 81 -14.04 -8.01 9.90
CA PHE A 81 -13.67 -6.91 10.79
C PHE A 81 -12.22 -6.48 10.55
N HIS A 82 -11.69 -6.68 9.33
CA HIS A 82 -10.30 -6.35 8.99
C HIS A 82 -9.97 -4.91 9.40
N SER A 83 -8.91 -4.76 10.19
CA SER A 83 -8.37 -3.49 10.67
C SER A 83 -9.32 -2.65 11.51
N ARG A 84 -10.25 -3.30 12.22
CA ARG A 84 -11.14 -2.59 13.16
C ARG A 84 -10.45 -2.29 14.48
N ARG A 85 -9.62 -1.25 14.45
CA ARG A 85 -8.86 -0.75 15.60
C ARG A 85 -9.73 -0.30 16.80
N ALA A 86 -11.01 0.02 16.61
CA ALA A 86 -11.92 0.40 17.69
C ALA A 86 -12.55 -0.81 18.41
N LEU A 87 -12.60 -1.98 17.76
CA LEU A 87 -13.28 -3.17 18.28
C LEU A 87 -12.54 -3.71 19.51
N GLN A 88 -13.26 -3.82 20.62
CA GLN A 88 -12.78 -4.29 21.93
C GLN A 88 -13.33 -5.67 22.28
N GLN A 89 -14.59 -5.93 21.92
CA GLN A 89 -15.28 -7.19 22.19
C GLN A 89 -16.11 -7.65 21.00
N VAL A 90 -16.05 -8.96 20.73
CA VAL A 90 -16.96 -9.65 19.82
C VAL A 90 -17.48 -10.92 20.51
N ILE A 91 -18.79 -11.10 20.49
CA ILE A 91 -19.44 -12.38 20.86
C ILE A 91 -19.84 -13.05 19.55
N LEU A 92 -19.21 -14.19 19.24
CA LEU A 92 -19.44 -14.91 17.99
C LEU A 92 -20.81 -15.62 17.99
N PRO A 93 -21.40 -15.87 16.80
CA PRO A 93 -22.62 -16.65 16.67
C PRO A 93 -22.47 -18.04 17.28
N SER A 94 -23.49 -18.49 18.02
CA SER A 94 -23.46 -19.81 18.65
C SER A 94 -23.41 -20.96 17.63
N ASN A 95 -23.92 -20.76 16.41
CA ASN A 95 -23.89 -21.73 15.32
C ASN A 95 -22.70 -21.55 14.34
N VAL A 96 -21.75 -20.65 14.62
CA VAL A 96 -20.62 -20.41 13.70
C VAL A 96 -19.76 -21.66 13.51
N LYS A 97 -19.50 -22.01 12.25
CA LYS A 97 -18.67 -23.14 11.81
C LYS A 97 -17.31 -22.70 11.35
N THR A 98 -17.22 -21.54 10.68
CA THR A 98 -15.98 -21.05 10.09
C THR A 98 -15.73 -19.59 10.39
N ILE A 99 -14.47 -19.24 10.70
CA ILE A 99 -13.95 -17.88 10.70
C ILE A 99 -13.01 -17.70 9.51
N GLY A 100 -13.30 -16.72 8.66
CA GLY A 100 -12.61 -16.46 7.40
C GLY A 100 -11.16 -15.99 7.53
N LYS A 101 -10.44 -16.01 6.39
CA LYS A 101 -9.07 -15.51 6.31
C LYS A 101 -9.05 -14.03 6.72
N GLN A 102 -8.09 -13.64 7.56
CA GLN A 102 -7.93 -12.26 8.05
C GLN A 102 -9.19 -11.60 8.62
N ALA A 103 -10.16 -12.38 9.10
CA ALA A 103 -11.47 -11.86 9.53
C ALA A 103 -11.38 -10.77 10.59
N PHE A 104 -10.40 -10.83 11.50
CA PHE A 104 -10.12 -9.86 12.56
C PHE A 104 -8.67 -9.37 12.50
N PHE A 105 -8.03 -9.42 11.33
CA PHE A 105 -6.64 -8.99 11.17
C PHE A 105 -6.47 -7.55 11.67
N ALA A 106 -5.48 -7.31 12.51
CA ALA A 106 -5.20 -5.98 13.08
C ALA A 106 -6.37 -5.32 13.84
N CYS A 107 -7.26 -6.10 14.46
CA CYS A 107 -8.18 -5.60 15.50
C CYS A 107 -7.40 -5.32 16.79
N ARG A 108 -6.56 -4.28 16.77
CA ARG A 108 -5.52 -4.05 17.79
C ARG A 108 -6.04 -3.86 19.22
N ASN A 109 -7.31 -3.49 19.41
CA ASN A 109 -7.93 -3.30 20.71
C ASN A 109 -8.81 -4.46 21.19
N LEU A 110 -8.96 -5.54 20.40
CA LEU A 110 -9.72 -6.72 20.80
C LEU A 110 -9.06 -7.36 22.04
N GLN A 111 -9.81 -7.52 23.13
CA GLN A 111 -9.22 -7.88 24.44
C GLN A 111 -9.32 -9.37 24.75
N THR A 112 -10.47 -9.98 24.50
CA THR A 112 -10.73 -11.39 24.79
C THR A 112 -11.43 -12.05 23.60
N LEU A 113 -11.28 -13.37 23.49
CA LEU A 113 -11.88 -14.15 22.41
C LEU A 113 -12.32 -15.51 22.94
N THR A 114 -13.58 -15.85 22.70
CA THR A 114 -14.12 -17.20 22.95
C THR A 114 -14.52 -17.83 21.62
N LEU A 115 -13.87 -18.93 21.26
CA LEU A 115 -14.21 -19.76 20.10
C LEU A 115 -15.23 -20.82 20.53
N PRO A 116 -16.47 -20.80 20.00
CA PRO A 116 -17.53 -21.68 20.45
C PRO A 116 -17.31 -23.13 20.04
N LYS A 117 -18.00 -24.06 20.71
CA LYS A 117 -17.87 -25.51 20.49
C LYS A 117 -18.29 -25.96 19.09
N SER A 118 -19.19 -25.21 18.46
CA SER A 118 -19.67 -25.42 17.09
C SER A 118 -18.61 -25.14 16.02
N LEU A 119 -17.55 -24.41 16.36
CA LEU A 119 -16.54 -23.95 15.43
C LEU A 119 -15.67 -25.11 14.93
N GLU A 120 -15.61 -25.26 13.62
CA GLU A 120 -14.85 -26.31 12.93
C GLU A 120 -13.51 -25.77 12.39
N ARG A 121 -13.47 -24.50 11.97
CA ARG A 121 -12.28 -23.92 11.33
C ARG A 121 -12.07 -22.44 11.62
N VAL A 122 -10.83 -22.10 11.96
CA VAL A 122 -10.28 -20.73 11.91
C VAL A 122 -9.26 -20.68 10.77
N LYS A 123 -9.51 -19.84 9.76
CA LYS A 123 -8.63 -19.74 8.59
C LYS A 123 -7.41 -18.84 8.84
N ASP A 124 -6.54 -18.76 7.84
CA ASP A 124 -5.23 -18.13 7.93
C ASP A 124 -5.30 -16.66 8.35
N ALA A 125 -4.38 -16.29 9.25
CA ALA A 125 -4.23 -14.94 9.79
C ALA A 125 -5.51 -14.31 10.38
N ALA A 126 -6.53 -15.12 10.72
CA ALA A 126 -7.84 -14.62 11.15
C ALA A 126 -7.78 -13.62 12.30
N PHE A 127 -6.90 -13.81 13.29
CA PHE A 127 -6.69 -12.91 14.42
C PHE A 127 -5.25 -12.40 14.49
N SER A 128 -4.53 -12.38 13.35
CA SER A 128 -3.14 -11.90 13.35
C SER A 128 -3.06 -10.42 13.71
N SER A 129 -2.05 -10.04 14.49
CA SER A 129 -1.77 -8.66 14.90
C SER A 129 -2.87 -8.00 15.75
N CYS A 130 -3.69 -8.79 16.47
CA CYS A 130 -4.55 -8.28 17.55
C CYS A 130 -3.70 -7.99 18.81
N ASP A 131 -2.97 -6.88 18.78
CA ASP A 131 -1.92 -6.56 19.76
C ASP A 131 -2.39 -6.61 21.24
N ASN A 132 -3.63 -6.21 21.55
CA ASN A 132 -4.19 -6.21 22.91
C ASN A 132 -5.01 -7.47 23.28
N LEU A 133 -5.01 -8.52 22.46
CA LEU A 133 -5.71 -9.75 22.77
C LEU A 133 -4.99 -10.51 23.89
N GLN A 134 -5.62 -10.56 25.06
CA GLN A 134 -5.05 -11.03 26.33
C GLN A 134 -5.36 -12.50 26.62
N GLU A 135 -6.59 -12.93 26.36
CA GLU A 135 -7.07 -14.28 26.61
C GLU A 135 -7.84 -14.86 25.42
N ILE A 136 -7.51 -16.11 25.10
CA ILE A 136 -8.24 -16.92 24.12
C ILE A 136 -8.81 -18.14 24.84
N THR A 137 -10.12 -18.34 24.75
CA THR A 137 -10.81 -19.57 25.17
C THR A 137 -11.28 -20.36 23.96
N ILE A 138 -10.96 -21.65 23.91
CA ILE A 138 -11.36 -22.57 22.83
C ILE A 138 -12.24 -23.68 23.44
N GLU A 139 -13.52 -23.68 23.09
CA GLU A 139 -14.51 -24.61 23.63
C GLU A 139 -14.53 -25.98 22.92
N GLY A 140 -14.09 -26.02 21.66
CA GLY A 140 -14.10 -27.21 20.80
C GLY A 140 -12.72 -27.64 20.32
N THR A 141 -12.68 -28.34 19.19
CA THR A 141 -11.46 -28.85 18.52
C THR A 141 -11.32 -28.37 17.08
N PRO A 142 -11.38 -27.05 16.82
CA PRO A 142 -11.30 -26.53 15.46
C PRO A 142 -9.95 -26.82 14.80
N THR A 143 -9.93 -26.75 13.47
CA THR A 143 -8.68 -26.62 12.70
C THR A 143 -8.27 -25.16 12.68
N LEU A 144 -7.02 -24.87 13.08
CA LEU A 144 -6.44 -23.54 13.15
C LEU A 144 -5.43 -23.36 12.01
N GLY A 145 -5.67 -22.34 11.16
CA GLY A 145 -4.87 -22.02 9.99
C GLY A 145 -3.48 -21.47 10.29
N GLU A 146 -2.75 -21.18 9.21
CA GLU A 146 -1.43 -20.55 9.30
C GLU A 146 -1.56 -19.14 9.86
N PHE A 147 -0.69 -18.79 10.81
CA PHE A 147 -0.67 -17.46 11.44
C PHE A 147 -2.00 -17.01 12.08
N ALA A 148 -2.96 -17.92 12.29
CA ALA A 148 -4.30 -17.57 12.76
C ALA A 148 -4.30 -16.75 14.06
N PHE A 149 -3.34 -16.98 14.94
CA PHE A 149 -3.10 -16.27 16.20
C PHE A 149 -1.67 -15.73 16.28
N ALA A 150 -1.16 -15.21 15.17
CA ALA A 150 0.19 -14.65 15.10
C ALA A 150 0.26 -13.23 15.68
N ARG A 151 1.43 -12.88 16.21
CA ARG A 151 1.78 -11.51 16.66
C ARG A 151 0.84 -10.92 17.71
N LEU A 152 0.32 -11.76 18.60
CA LEU A 152 -0.50 -11.34 19.73
C LEU A 152 0.40 -10.89 20.89
N LYS A 153 0.84 -9.62 20.87
CA LYS A 153 1.82 -9.09 21.84
C LYS A 153 1.31 -9.12 23.29
N GLY A 154 0.02 -8.88 23.51
CA GLY A 154 -0.63 -8.85 24.82
C GLY A 154 -1.09 -10.21 25.35
N LEU A 155 -0.95 -11.28 24.56
CA LEU A 155 -1.48 -12.59 24.93
C LEU A 155 -0.73 -13.16 26.13
N HIS A 156 -1.48 -13.54 27.17
CA HIS A 156 -0.92 -14.17 28.36
C HIS A 156 -1.67 -15.43 28.79
N THR A 157 -2.89 -15.68 28.28
CA THR A 157 -3.66 -16.89 28.61
C THR A 157 -4.24 -17.54 27.34
N ILE A 158 -4.03 -18.84 27.20
CA ILE A 158 -4.81 -19.68 26.26
C ILE A 158 -5.46 -20.78 27.08
N ARG A 159 -6.79 -20.84 27.05
CA ARG A 159 -7.58 -21.89 27.68
C ARG A 159 -8.22 -22.75 26.61
N VAL A 160 -8.04 -24.06 26.71
CA VAL A 160 -8.74 -25.02 25.86
C VAL A 160 -9.53 -25.97 26.75
N ASN A 161 -10.84 -26.08 26.51
CA ASN A 161 -11.74 -26.90 27.34
C ASN A 161 -11.87 -28.35 26.83
N SER A 162 -11.27 -28.66 25.68
CA SER A 162 -11.25 -30.01 25.11
C SER A 162 -10.04 -30.83 25.59
N PRO A 163 -10.24 -32.11 25.98
CA PRO A 163 -9.14 -33.03 26.26
C PRO A 163 -8.33 -33.40 25.01
N GLU A 164 -8.94 -33.31 23.83
CA GLU A 164 -8.25 -33.44 22.55
C GLU A 164 -7.75 -32.06 22.08
N PRO A 165 -6.48 -31.93 21.65
CA PRO A 165 -5.96 -30.66 21.14
C PRO A 165 -6.62 -30.28 19.81
N PRO A 166 -7.00 -29.00 19.61
CA PRO A 166 -7.36 -28.48 18.28
C PRO A 166 -6.22 -28.73 17.28
N THR A 167 -6.56 -28.93 16.00
CA THR A 167 -5.51 -29.10 14.98
C THR A 167 -4.86 -27.75 14.70
N ALA A 168 -3.53 -27.66 14.80
CA ALA A 168 -2.78 -26.44 14.56
C ALA A 168 -1.52 -26.73 13.75
N CYS A 169 -1.01 -25.71 13.04
CA CYS A 169 0.27 -25.79 12.36
C CYS A 169 1.38 -25.12 13.18
N ALA A 170 2.63 -25.25 12.74
CA ALA A 170 3.75 -24.66 13.45
C ALA A 170 3.66 -23.13 13.53
N SER A 171 3.12 -22.47 12.50
CA SER A 171 3.03 -21.01 12.39
C SER A 171 1.78 -20.40 13.04
N THR A 172 0.82 -21.21 13.53
CA THR A 172 -0.46 -20.71 14.09
C THR A 172 -0.24 -19.63 15.15
N PHE A 173 0.76 -19.81 16.02
CA PHE A 173 1.13 -18.90 17.11
C PHE A 173 2.49 -18.22 16.87
N GLU A 174 2.79 -17.85 15.63
CA GLU A 174 4.07 -17.22 15.29
C GLU A 174 4.17 -15.80 15.87
N GLY A 175 5.36 -15.41 16.36
CA GLY A 175 5.58 -14.07 16.91
C GLY A 175 4.97 -13.77 18.29
N ILE A 176 4.35 -14.75 18.97
CA ILE A 176 3.92 -14.57 20.37
C ILE A 176 5.07 -14.81 21.34
N ASN A 177 5.05 -14.16 22.51
CA ASN A 177 5.97 -14.47 23.59
C ASN A 177 5.47 -15.68 24.39
N ARG A 178 5.75 -16.90 23.89
CA ARG A 178 5.28 -18.16 24.49
C ARG A 178 5.67 -18.34 25.96
N LYS A 179 6.79 -17.75 26.40
CA LYS A 179 7.23 -17.80 27.81
C LYS A 179 6.28 -17.07 28.76
N ASN A 180 5.55 -16.08 28.25
CA ASN A 180 4.59 -15.30 29.01
C ASN A 180 3.15 -15.81 28.86
N VAL A 181 2.92 -16.89 28.10
CA VAL A 181 1.59 -17.43 27.84
C VAL A 181 1.34 -18.67 28.69
N LYS A 182 0.35 -18.59 29.57
CA LYS A 182 -0.16 -19.73 30.32
C LYS A 182 -1.14 -20.52 29.47
N LEU A 183 -0.73 -21.74 29.07
CA LEU A 183 -1.61 -22.72 28.44
C LEU A 183 -2.36 -23.53 29.51
N ILE A 184 -3.69 -23.43 29.54
CA ILE A 184 -4.58 -24.15 30.44
C ILE A 184 -5.36 -25.18 29.63
N VAL A 185 -5.22 -26.46 29.98
CA VAL A 185 -5.91 -27.59 29.35
C VAL A 185 -6.55 -28.49 30.42
N PRO A 186 -7.50 -29.38 30.09
CA PRO A 186 -8.13 -30.25 31.07
C PRO A 186 -7.10 -31.18 31.72
N LYS A 187 -7.27 -31.46 33.02
CA LYS A 187 -6.38 -32.34 33.78
C LYS A 187 -6.27 -33.71 33.09
N GLY A 188 -5.04 -34.16 32.83
CA GLY A 188 -4.74 -35.43 32.16
C GLY A 188 -4.59 -35.33 30.63
N ALA A 189 -4.86 -34.17 30.02
CA ALA A 189 -4.69 -33.95 28.59
C ALA A 189 -3.27 -33.51 28.19
N GLU A 190 -2.40 -33.18 29.15
CA GLU A 190 -1.12 -32.49 28.93
C GLU A 190 -0.20 -33.25 27.97
N LEU A 191 -0.18 -34.58 28.03
CA LEU A 191 0.63 -35.40 27.14
C LEU A 191 0.18 -35.31 25.68
N LYS A 192 -1.13 -35.17 25.42
CA LYS A 192 -1.67 -35.02 24.06
C LYS A 192 -1.24 -33.68 23.47
N TYR A 193 -1.36 -32.60 24.23
CA TYR A 193 -0.92 -31.28 23.81
C TYR A 193 0.61 -31.18 23.60
N ARG A 194 1.41 -31.88 24.41
CA ARG A 194 2.87 -31.98 24.21
C ARG A 194 3.26 -32.66 22.90
N LYS A 195 2.42 -33.55 22.37
CA LYS A 195 2.67 -34.29 21.12
C LYS A 195 2.05 -33.61 19.89
N ALA A 196 1.01 -32.79 20.06
CA ALA A 196 0.31 -32.14 18.97
C ALA A 196 1.14 -31.00 18.34
N GLN A 197 1.17 -30.95 17.00
CA GLN A 197 1.85 -29.89 16.26
C GLN A 197 1.26 -28.52 16.63
N GLY A 198 2.14 -27.50 16.70
CA GLY A 198 1.76 -26.15 17.12
C GLY A 198 1.67 -26.01 18.64
N TRP A 199 0.95 -26.92 19.31
CA TRP A 199 0.80 -26.95 20.78
C TRP A 199 2.07 -27.39 21.51
N ASN A 200 2.82 -28.33 20.93
CA ASN A 200 4.11 -28.78 21.46
C ASN A 200 5.12 -27.63 21.67
N ARG A 201 4.97 -26.52 20.93
CA ARG A 201 5.83 -25.32 21.04
C ARG A 201 5.64 -24.54 22.36
N PHE A 202 4.60 -24.82 23.16
CA PHE A 202 4.41 -24.25 24.49
C PHE A 202 5.16 -25.00 25.59
N PHE A 203 5.64 -26.22 25.31
CA PHE A 203 6.25 -27.11 26.29
C PHE A 203 7.74 -27.34 26.08
N THR A 204 8.26 -26.96 24.92
CA THR A 204 9.64 -27.19 24.51
C THR A 204 10.29 -25.84 24.21
N GLU A 205 11.57 -25.69 24.55
CA GLU A 205 12.34 -24.61 23.94
C GLU A 205 12.35 -24.86 22.43
N VAL A 206 12.04 -23.83 21.65
CA VAL A 206 11.93 -23.98 20.20
C VAL A 206 13.30 -24.33 19.66
N ASN A 207 13.50 -25.60 19.29
CA ASN A 207 14.66 -25.97 18.50
C ASN A 207 14.43 -25.46 17.07
N ASN A 208 15.04 -24.32 16.74
CA ASN A 208 14.92 -23.68 15.44
C ASN A 208 15.80 -24.32 14.37
N THR A 209 16.49 -25.44 14.65
CA THR A 209 17.27 -26.15 13.63
C THR A 209 16.33 -26.95 12.72
N THR A 210 15.95 -26.33 11.61
CA THR A 210 15.22 -26.93 10.49
C THR A 210 16.18 -27.50 9.44
N ASN A 211 17.49 -27.19 9.52
CA ASN A 211 18.47 -27.40 8.46
C ASN A 211 18.01 -26.79 7.12
N LEU A 212 17.20 -25.74 7.15
CA LEU A 212 16.64 -25.12 5.95
C LEU A 212 17.76 -24.54 5.08
N VAL A 213 17.93 -25.13 3.90
CA VAL A 213 18.79 -24.60 2.83
C VAL A 213 17.93 -23.75 1.91
N CYS A 214 18.37 -22.53 1.63
CA CYS A 214 17.73 -21.66 0.65
C CYS A 214 17.78 -22.27 -0.75
N ASN A 215 16.67 -22.21 -1.49
CA ASN A 215 16.64 -22.47 -2.92
C ASN A 215 16.49 -21.12 -3.66
N PRO A 216 17.57 -20.52 -4.19
CA PRO A 216 17.54 -19.20 -4.84
C PRO A 216 16.49 -19.08 -5.96
N GLN A 217 16.24 -20.15 -6.71
CA GLN A 217 15.31 -20.16 -7.83
C GLN A 217 13.84 -20.03 -7.39
N GLU A 218 13.53 -20.32 -6.13
CA GLU A 218 12.18 -20.30 -5.57
C GLU A 218 11.93 -19.13 -4.62
N VAL A 219 12.87 -18.19 -4.49
CA VAL A 219 12.76 -17.13 -3.47
C VAL A 219 13.01 -15.71 -4.00
N LEU A 220 13.65 -15.54 -5.16
CA LEU A 220 14.01 -14.19 -5.63
C LEU A 220 12.87 -13.53 -6.39
N MET A 221 12.39 -12.38 -5.91
CA MET A 221 11.35 -11.59 -6.55
C MET A 221 11.67 -10.10 -6.44
N PRO A 222 11.86 -9.37 -7.55
CA PRO A 222 11.81 -9.83 -8.94
C PRO A 222 12.80 -10.94 -9.31
N ALA A 223 12.50 -11.71 -10.37
CA ALA A 223 13.42 -12.68 -10.94
C ALA A 223 14.68 -11.95 -11.49
N PRO A 224 15.90 -12.35 -11.11
CA PRO A 224 17.11 -11.70 -11.58
C PRO A 224 17.41 -12.03 -13.05
N ALA A 225 18.14 -11.14 -13.73
CA ALA A 225 18.52 -11.31 -15.13
C ALA A 225 19.47 -12.50 -15.39
N ASP A 226 20.46 -12.73 -14.52
CA ASP A 226 21.39 -13.86 -14.60
C ASP A 226 21.69 -14.41 -13.20
N LEU A 227 21.43 -15.70 -12.99
CA LEU A 227 21.64 -16.41 -11.74
C LEU A 227 22.27 -17.77 -12.00
N GLN A 228 23.46 -17.98 -11.44
CA GLN A 228 24.18 -19.25 -11.47
C GLN A 228 24.31 -19.80 -10.05
N VAL A 229 23.79 -21.01 -9.79
CA VAL A 229 23.81 -21.64 -8.46
C VAL A 229 24.67 -22.90 -8.49
N ASN A 230 25.63 -23.01 -7.58
CA ASN A 230 26.45 -24.20 -7.41
C ASN A 230 25.99 -25.01 -6.19
N ASN A 231 25.12 -25.99 -6.45
CA ASN A 231 24.58 -26.89 -5.41
C ASN A 231 25.57 -27.98 -4.95
N GLN A 232 26.70 -28.14 -5.63
CA GLN A 232 27.71 -29.14 -5.29
C GLN A 232 28.79 -28.61 -4.33
N ALA A 233 28.93 -27.29 -4.23
CA ALA A 233 29.88 -26.63 -3.34
C ALA A 233 29.37 -26.53 -1.89
N ASN A 234 30.28 -26.28 -0.96
CA ASN A 234 29.93 -26.01 0.43
C ASN A 234 29.07 -24.73 0.51
N ALA A 235 27.88 -24.85 1.08
CA ALA A 235 26.99 -23.71 1.29
C ALA A 235 27.50 -22.77 2.40
N LEU A 236 27.18 -21.49 2.28
CA LEU A 236 27.38 -20.48 3.33
C LEU A 236 26.54 -20.86 4.55
N ASN A 237 27.18 -20.98 5.72
CA ASN A 237 26.46 -21.16 6.98
C ASN A 237 26.04 -19.79 7.55
N VAL A 238 24.73 -19.53 7.58
CA VAL A 238 24.15 -18.27 8.06
C VAL A 238 24.33 -18.10 9.57
N ASN A 239 24.40 -19.20 10.33
CA ASN A 239 24.63 -19.23 11.78
C ASN A 239 26.11 -19.00 12.16
N SER A 240 26.76 -18.04 11.51
CA SER A 240 28.16 -17.62 11.74
C SER A 240 28.24 -16.27 12.46
N LYS A 241 29.44 -15.85 12.88
CA LYS A 241 29.68 -14.44 13.22
C LYS A 241 29.79 -13.64 11.92
N TRP A 242 29.17 -12.48 11.86
CA TRP A 242 29.14 -11.63 10.66
C TRP A 242 29.87 -10.30 10.89
N SER A 243 30.58 -9.84 9.87
CA SER A 243 31.07 -8.45 9.76
C SER A 243 30.73 -7.87 8.39
N VAL A 244 30.54 -6.54 8.33
CA VAL A 244 30.30 -5.81 7.09
C VAL A 244 31.47 -4.88 6.80
N GLU A 245 32.05 -5.01 5.62
CA GLU A 245 33.13 -4.19 5.10
C GLU A 245 32.60 -3.35 3.93
N ALA A 246 32.79 -2.04 4.01
CA ALA A 246 32.33 -1.10 2.98
C ALA A 246 33.20 0.17 2.99
N PRO A 247 33.45 0.79 1.83
CA PRO A 247 34.03 2.14 1.74
C PRO A 247 33.09 3.19 2.34
N ALA A 248 33.62 4.38 2.66
CA ALA A 248 32.87 5.45 3.32
C ALA A 248 31.65 5.93 2.51
N GLU A 249 31.73 5.92 1.18
CA GLU A 249 30.63 6.29 0.29
C GLU A 249 29.42 5.34 0.36
N LEU A 250 29.60 4.14 0.92
CA LEU A 250 28.56 3.12 1.13
C LEU A 250 28.15 3.00 2.61
N ALA A 251 28.29 4.07 3.40
CA ALA A 251 27.95 4.06 4.82
C ALA A 251 26.46 3.75 5.09
N ASN A 252 25.56 4.23 4.23
CA ASN A 252 24.14 3.89 4.31
C ASN A 252 23.93 2.39 4.05
N GLU A 253 24.50 1.86 2.98
CA GLU A 253 24.35 0.46 2.57
C GLU A 253 24.98 -0.49 3.59
N LYS A 254 26.09 -0.08 4.20
CA LYS A 254 26.67 -0.79 5.34
C LYS A 254 25.67 -0.91 6.49
N SER A 255 25.00 0.18 6.83
CA SER A 255 23.99 0.21 7.89
C SER A 255 22.79 -0.67 7.54
N GLN A 256 22.37 -0.69 6.27
CA GLN A 256 21.32 -1.57 5.76
C GLN A 256 21.72 -3.05 5.86
N ALA A 257 22.96 -3.41 5.49
CA ALA A 257 23.46 -4.78 5.61
C ALA A 257 23.51 -5.26 7.07
N GLU A 258 23.95 -4.39 7.99
CA GLU A 258 23.95 -4.66 9.42
C GLU A 258 22.52 -4.87 9.96
N GLN A 259 21.57 -4.05 9.53
CA GLN A 259 20.16 -4.20 9.91
C GLN A 259 19.55 -5.51 9.39
N ILE A 260 19.85 -5.91 8.14
CA ILE A 260 19.41 -7.20 7.58
C ILE A 260 19.93 -8.38 8.44
N ILE A 261 21.20 -8.34 8.86
CA ILE A 261 21.77 -9.35 9.76
C ILE A 261 21.00 -9.40 11.08
N ILE A 262 20.70 -8.25 11.68
CA ILE A 262 19.94 -8.16 12.94
C ILE A 262 18.53 -8.73 12.77
N ASP A 263 17.81 -8.34 11.72
CA ASP A 263 16.40 -8.68 11.52
C ASP A 263 16.20 -10.14 11.12
N ARG A 264 17.11 -10.69 10.31
CA ARG A 264 17.03 -12.08 9.82
C ARG A 264 17.68 -13.06 10.78
N ILE A 265 18.90 -12.78 11.21
CA ILE A 265 19.75 -13.74 11.95
C ILE A 265 19.62 -13.54 13.47
N GLY A 266 19.41 -12.30 13.92
CA GLY A 266 19.30 -11.97 15.34
C GLY A 266 20.64 -12.02 16.08
N LYS A 267 20.62 -12.45 17.35
CA LYS A 267 21.86 -12.55 18.16
C LYS A 267 22.82 -13.56 17.52
N GLN A 268 24.01 -13.14 17.12
CA GLN A 268 25.03 -13.99 16.51
C GLN A 268 25.50 -15.08 17.50
N LYS A 269 25.09 -16.34 17.29
CA LYS A 269 25.34 -17.47 18.23
C LYS A 269 26.61 -18.29 17.94
N GLY A 270 27.34 -17.99 16.86
CA GLY A 270 28.49 -18.80 16.42
C GLY A 270 29.74 -18.63 17.30
N ARG A 271 30.31 -19.75 17.79
CA ARG A 271 31.66 -19.80 18.41
C ARG A 271 32.79 -20.07 17.40
N LYS A 272 32.48 -20.54 16.19
CA LYS A 272 33.45 -20.88 15.11
C LYS A 272 32.92 -20.40 13.75
N GLY A 273 33.81 -19.89 12.89
CA GLY A 273 33.51 -19.36 11.55
C GLY A 273 33.16 -17.86 11.54
N LYS A 274 33.77 -17.11 10.61
CA LYS A 274 33.48 -15.68 10.35
C LYS A 274 33.01 -15.55 8.90
N ALA A 275 31.77 -15.12 8.71
CA ALA A 275 31.22 -14.71 7.43
C ALA A 275 31.40 -13.20 7.25
N VAL A 276 31.68 -12.76 6.03
CA VAL A 276 31.89 -11.33 5.73
C VAL A 276 30.98 -10.91 4.59
N ILE A 277 30.33 -9.75 4.74
CA ILE A 277 29.70 -9.05 3.62
C ILE A 277 30.66 -7.94 3.18
N LYS A 278 31.04 -7.92 1.90
CA LYS A 278 31.82 -6.84 1.28
C LYS A 278 30.96 -6.06 0.30
N LEU A 279 30.87 -4.75 0.51
CA LEU A 279 30.13 -3.82 -0.34
C LEU A 279 31.11 -2.96 -1.13
N LEU A 280 30.96 -2.87 -2.45
CA LEU A 280 31.91 -2.19 -3.33
C LEU A 280 31.19 -1.42 -4.45
N ILE A 281 31.83 -0.37 -4.96
CA ILE A 281 31.45 0.29 -6.20
C ILE A 281 32.17 -0.39 -7.38
N ASP A 282 31.44 -0.63 -8.47
CA ASP A 282 31.97 -1.14 -9.73
C ASP A 282 31.56 -0.25 -10.90
N ASN A 283 32.51 0.57 -11.34
CA ASN A 283 32.29 1.52 -12.43
C ASN A 283 32.18 0.88 -13.81
N SER A 284 32.45 -0.42 -13.96
CA SER A 284 32.28 -1.11 -15.24
C SER A 284 30.81 -1.43 -15.57
N LEU A 285 29.93 -1.42 -14.56
CA LEU A 285 28.49 -1.58 -14.75
C LEU A 285 27.89 -0.37 -15.47
N THR A 286 26.93 -0.63 -16.36
CA THR A 286 26.39 0.38 -17.29
C THR A 286 25.20 1.15 -16.72
N ASP A 287 24.32 0.48 -15.97
CA ASP A 287 23.15 1.10 -15.35
C ASP A 287 23.45 1.52 -13.90
N ALA A 288 22.86 2.63 -13.45
CA ALA A 288 23.09 3.18 -12.11
C ALA A 288 22.60 2.25 -10.99
N GLU A 289 21.56 1.46 -11.23
CA GLU A 289 20.97 0.51 -10.30
C GLU A 289 21.45 -0.94 -10.52
N ALA A 290 22.35 -1.17 -11.48
CA ALA A 290 22.93 -2.48 -11.74
C ALA A 290 23.85 -2.94 -10.59
N TYR A 291 23.87 -4.25 -10.37
CA TYR A 291 24.73 -4.89 -9.38
C TYR A 291 25.14 -6.32 -9.73
N THR A 292 26.18 -6.79 -9.05
CA THR A 292 26.57 -8.20 -8.98
C THR A 292 26.55 -8.68 -7.54
N LEU A 293 26.17 -9.94 -7.33
CA LEU A 293 26.17 -10.61 -6.04
C LEU A 293 26.91 -11.95 -6.19
N ASN A 294 27.94 -12.17 -5.38
CA ASN A 294 28.69 -13.41 -5.35
C ASN A 294 28.74 -13.96 -3.92
N ILE A 295 28.33 -15.21 -3.74
CA ILE A 295 28.25 -15.89 -2.44
C ILE A 295 29.12 -17.14 -2.47
N THR A 296 30.07 -17.21 -1.54
CA THR A 296 30.91 -18.38 -1.25
C THR A 296 30.54 -18.97 0.11
N ASP A 297 31.27 -20.00 0.58
CA ASP A 297 31.05 -20.59 1.91
C ASP A 297 31.45 -19.67 3.09
N LYS A 298 32.11 -18.52 2.81
CA LYS A 298 32.63 -17.59 3.81
C LYS A 298 32.32 -16.12 3.54
N GLU A 299 31.95 -15.77 2.31
CA GLU A 299 31.88 -14.37 1.89
C GLU A 299 30.67 -14.10 1.00
N VAL A 300 30.08 -12.93 1.19
CA VAL A 300 29.04 -12.33 0.34
C VAL A 300 29.62 -11.03 -0.22
N VAL A 301 29.83 -10.95 -1.53
CA VAL A 301 30.32 -9.74 -2.20
C VAL A 301 29.20 -9.12 -3.00
N VAL A 302 28.86 -7.87 -2.70
CA VAL A 302 27.89 -7.08 -3.46
C VAL A 302 28.62 -5.91 -4.10
N LYS A 303 28.54 -5.80 -5.42
CA LYS A 303 29.08 -4.65 -6.15
C LYS A 303 27.98 -3.96 -6.92
N GLY A 304 27.91 -2.64 -6.87
CA GLY A 304 26.94 -1.85 -7.66
C GLY A 304 27.61 -0.68 -8.36
N LYS A 305 26.99 -0.18 -9.43
CA LYS A 305 27.48 1.03 -10.13
C LYS A 305 27.43 2.25 -9.22
N THR A 306 26.37 2.35 -8.44
CA THR A 306 26.12 3.38 -7.44
C THR A 306 25.70 2.73 -6.11
N PRO A 307 25.58 3.51 -5.02
CA PRO A 307 24.98 3.02 -3.78
C PRO A 307 23.60 2.36 -3.96
N ALA A 308 22.78 2.82 -4.92
CA ALA A 308 21.47 2.21 -5.20
C ALA A 308 21.59 0.77 -5.72
N GLY A 309 22.53 0.51 -6.63
CA GLY A 309 22.82 -0.85 -7.11
C GLY A 309 23.27 -1.78 -5.97
N VAL A 310 24.17 -1.30 -5.11
CA VAL A 310 24.60 -2.06 -3.92
C VAL A 310 23.41 -2.38 -3.01
N PHE A 311 22.53 -1.40 -2.78
CA PHE A 311 21.32 -1.60 -1.99
C PHE A 311 20.40 -2.67 -2.61
N TYR A 312 20.16 -2.67 -3.92
CA TYR A 312 19.33 -3.71 -4.54
C TYR A 312 19.98 -5.10 -4.50
N GLY A 313 21.31 -5.19 -4.52
CA GLY A 313 22.02 -6.43 -4.22
C GLY A 313 21.81 -6.92 -2.79
N LEU A 314 21.74 -6.00 -1.82
CA LEU A 314 21.37 -6.33 -0.45
C LEU A 314 19.91 -6.78 -0.33
N MET A 315 18.98 -6.19 -1.09
CA MET A 315 17.58 -6.65 -1.10
C MET A 315 17.47 -8.07 -1.65
N THR A 316 18.21 -8.41 -2.70
CA THR A 316 18.33 -9.80 -3.18
C THR A 316 18.90 -10.72 -2.10
N PHE A 317 19.94 -10.30 -1.37
CA PHE A 317 20.51 -11.07 -0.27
C PHE A 317 19.53 -11.28 0.90
N ASP A 318 18.73 -10.27 1.27
CA ASP A 318 17.67 -10.41 2.27
C ASP A 318 16.63 -11.48 1.88
N GLN A 319 16.26 -11.55 0.60
CA GLN A 319 15.35 -12.56 0.09
C GLN A 319 15.95 -13.98 0.11
N LEU A 320 17.26 -14.11 -0.15
CA LEU A 320 17.97 -15.38 0.03
C LEU A 320 17.98 -15.81 1.50
N LEU A 321 18.25 -14.87 2.41
CA LEU A 321 18.19 -15.13 3.86
C LEU A 321 16.80 -15.57 4.29
N ARG A 322 15.73 -14.90 3.82
CA ARG A 322 14.33 -15.29 4.11
C ARG A 322 14.05 -16.77 3.77
N GLY A 323 14.65 -17.30 2.71
CA GLY A 323 14.39 -18.66 2.24
C GLY A 323 12.90 -18.87 1.94
N ASN A 324 12.34 -20.00 2.36
CA ASN A 324 10.95 -20.38 2.08
C ASN A 324 9.89 -19.64 2.94
N GLY A 325 10.29 -18.68 3.78
CA GLY A 325 9.38 -17.84 4.59
C GLY A 325 8.70 -18.54 5.78
N THR A 326 8.97 -19.83 6.02
CA THR A 326 8.40 -20.57 7.19
C THR A 326 9.03 -20.15 8.52
N THR A 327 10.24 -19.60 8.47
CA THR A 327 10.98 -19.04 9.59
C THR A 327 11.49 -17.65 9.24
N ALA A 328 12.14 -16.95 10.18
CA ALA A 328 12.71 -15.64 9.91
C ALA A 328 13.88 -15.67 8.91
N CYS A 329 14.63 -16.77 8.89
CA CYS A 329 15.85 -16.93 8.10
C CYS A 329 16.18 -18.42 7.88
N CYS A 330 16.70 -18.74 6.70
CA CYS A 330 17.31 -20.03 6.39
C CYS A 330 18.63 -20.23 7.16
N GLU A 331 19.11 -21.47 7.23
CA GLU A 331 20.36 -21.80 7.91
C GLU A 331 21.56 -21.81 6.95
N LYS A 332 21.32 -22.07 5.67
CA LYS A 332 22.36 -22.14 4.65
C LYS A 332 21.92 -21.52 3.33
N ILE A 333 22.86 -20.88 2.64
CA ILE A 333 22.67 -20.36 1.27
C ILE A 333 23.69 -21.06 0.36
N PRO A 334 23.27 -21.68 -0.76
CA PRO A 334 24.21 -22.29 -1.70
C PRO A 334 25.13 -21.23 -2.32
N GLN A 335 26.31 -21.64 -2.78
CA GLN A 335 27.18 -20.71 -3.50
C GLN A 335 26.51 -20.28 -4.80
N LEU A 336 26.62 -19.01 -5.13
CA LEU A 336 26.00 -18.46 -6.34
C LEU A 336 26.73 -17.22 -6.83
N SER A 337 26.57 -16.94 -8.11
CA SER A 337 26.91 -15.67 -8.74
C SER A 337 25.70 -15.14 -9.50
N LEU A 338 25.45 -13.84 -9.38
CA LEU A 338 24.31 -13.17 -9.98
C LEU A 338 24.74 -11.81 -10.52
N SER A 339 24.22 -11.44 -11.69
CA SER A 339 24.33 -10.10 -12.27
C SER A 339 22.94 -9.62 -12.67
N ASP A 340 22.60 -8.38 -12.34
CA ASP A 340 21.22 -7.92 -12.42
C ASP A 340 21.16 -6.39 -12.59
N ALA A 341 20.10 -5.92 -13.26
CA ALA A 341 19.84 -4.52 -13.56
C ALA A 341 18.33 -4.34 -13.82
N PRO A 342 17.76 -3.16 -13.54
CA PRO A 342 16.35 -2.90 -13.83
C PRO A 342 16.07 -2.87 -15.33
N ARG A 343 14.82 -3.18 -15.70
CA ARG A 343 14.30 -2.98 -17.07
C ARG A 343 13.84 -1.54 -17.30
N THR A 344 13.26 -0.90 -16.27
CA THR A 344 12.73 0.47 -16.36
C THR A 344 13.34 1.39 -15.32
N HIS A 345 13.37 2.69 -15.62
CA HIS A 345 13.98 3.71 -14.74
C HIS A 345 13.16 3.95 -13.46
N VAL A 346 11.84 4.08 -13.59
CA VAL A 346 10.92 4.28 -12.45
C VAL A 346 10.03 3.06 -12.26
N ARG A 347 9.88 2.64 -11.00
CA ARG A 347 9.03 1.52 -10.57
C ARG A 347 8.26 1.98 -9.33
N GLU A 348 7.05 2.46 -9.57
CA GLU A 348 6.33 3.33 -8.65
C GLU A 348 5.13 2.65 -8.00
N LEU A 349 4.85 2.98 -6.75
CA LEU A 349 3.50 2.92 -6.21
C LEU A 349 3.01 4.32 -5.87
N MET A 350 1.78 4.64 -6.24
CA MET A 350 1.09 5.86 -5.85
C MET A 350 0.16 5.58 -4.68
N VAL A 351 0.14 6.47 -3.69
CA VAL A 351 -0.85 6.44 -2.59
C VAL A 351 -1.63 7.75 -2.53
N ASP A 352 -2.91 7.64 -2.22
CA ASP A 352 -3.85 8.76 -2.13
C ASP A 352 -4.20 9.06 -0.65
N PRO A 353 -3.57 10.08 -0.04
CA PRO A 353 -3.99 10.59 1.27
C PRO A 353 -5.18 11.56 1.22
N CYS A 354 -5.68 11.96 0.04
CA CYS A 354 -6.76 12.94 -0.11
C CYS A 354 -8.12 12.35 0.23
N ARG A 355 -8.46 11.19 -0.36
CA ARG A 355 -9.75 10.53 -0.12
C ARG A 355 -9.74 9.85 1.26
N ILE A 356 -8.68 9.19 1.69
CA ILE A 356 -8.52 8.77 3.10
C ILE A 356 -7.13 9.14 3.59
N PHE A 357 -7.06 9.95 4.66
CA PHE A 357 -5.77 10.40 5.19
C PHE A 357 -4.94 9.25 5.76
N ILE A 358 -3.66 9.20 5.38
CA ILE A 358 -2.69 8.22 5.85
C ILE A 358 -1.84 8.88 6.96
N PRO A 359 -1.87 8.39 8.22
CA PRO A 359 -1.02 8.92 9.27
C PRO A 359 0.46 8.88 8.89
N PHE A 360 1.23 9.92 9.27
CA PHE A 360 2.62 10.10 8.83
C PHE A 360 3.52 8.88 9.08
N GLU A 361 3.47 8.29 10.28
CA GLU A 361 4.28 7.10 10.60
C GLU A 361 3.89 5.87 9.77
N GLU A 362 2.61 5.74 9.40
CA GLU A 362 2.13 4.62 8.57
C GLU A 362 2.53 4.81 7.10
N LEU A 363 2.53 6.06 6.59
CA LEU A 363 3.06 6.41 5.27
C LEU A 363 4.56 6.11 5.20
N LYS A 364 5.31 6.53 6.22
CA LYS A 364 6.75 6.27 6.33
C LYS A 364 7.07 4.78 6.43
N ALA A 365 6.23 3.99 7.11
CA ALA A 365 6.39 2.55 7.23
C ALA A 365 6.17 1.78 5.91
N PHE A 366 5.55 2.40 4.89
CA PHE A 366 5.33 1.77 3.59
C PHE A 366 6.60 1.65 2.75
N VAL A 367 7.52 2.62 2.88
CA VAL A 367 8.73 2.76 2.06
C VAL A 367 9.63 1.51 2.10
N PRO A 368 9.98 0.93 3.27
CA PRO A 368 10.88 -0.22 3.30
C PRO A 368 10.27 -1.47 2.65
N GLU A 369 8.95 -1.63 2.67
CA GLU A 369 8.31 -2.78 2.03
C GLU A 369 8.38 -2.68 0.50
N MET A 370 8.19 -1.49 -0.05
CA MET A 370 8.37 -1.22 -1.49
C MET A 370 9.81 -1.51 -1.94
N ALA A 371 10.77 -0.94 -1.21
CA ALA A 371 12.19 -1.02 -1.53
C ALA A 371 12.72 -2.47 -1.50
N ARG A 372 12.15 -3.34 -0.63
CA ARG A 372 12.49 -4.77 -0.55
C ARG A 372 12.30 -5.51 -1.87
N TYR A 373 11.38 -5.03 -2.71
CA TYR A 373 11.09 -5.59 -4.03
C TYR A 373 11.55 -4.67 -5.16
N LYS A 374 12.48 -3.76 -4.85
CA LYS A 374 13.16 -2.89 -5.81
C LYS A 374 12.27 -1.85 -6.49
N LEU A 375 11.11 -1.53 -5.89
CA LEU A 375 10.33 -0.34 -6.24
C LEU A 375 11.08 0.90 -5.72
N ASN A 376 11.21 1.95 -6.54
CA ASN A 376 12.12 3.08 -6.29
C ASN A 376 11.44 4.46 -6.29
N ALA A 377 10.11 4.51 -6.42
CA ALA A 377 9.35 5.76 -6.32
C ALA A 377 8.06 5.56 -5.53
N LEU A 378 7.78 6.50 -4.63
CA LEU A 378 6.50 6.68 -3.96
C LEU A 378 5.89 7.99 -4.44
N HIS A 379 4.81 7.89 -5.20
CA HIS A 379 4.05 9.02 -5.70
C HIS A 379 2.96 9.37 -4.70
N LEU A 380 2.97 10.63 -4.25
CA LEU A 380 2.02 11.15 -3.27
C LEU A 380 1.01 12.07 -3.96
N HIS A 381 -0.23 11.58 -4.08
CA HIS A 381 -1.38 12.34 -4.54
C HIS A 381 -1.87 13.28 -3.43
N LEU A 382 -1.27 14.48 -3.31
CA LEU A 382 -1.36 15.31 -2.10
C LEU A 382 -2.53 16.29 -2.08
N VAL A 383 -3.22 16.48 -3.19
CA VAL A 383 -4.36 17.39 -3.32
C VAL A 383 -5.42 16.76 -4.22
N ASP A 384 -6.69 16.89 -3.83
CA ASP A 384 -7.84 16.48 -4.65
C ASP A 384 -9.08 17.28 -4.21
N ASP A 385 -10.25 17.00 -4.79
CA ASP A 385 -11.52 17.65 -4.48
C ASP A 385 -11.93 17.52 -3.01
N GLN A 386 -11.66 16.36 -2.40
CA GLN A 386 -12.12 16.06 -1.05
C GLN A 386 -11.12 16.50 0.03
N ALA A 387 -9.88 16.85 -0.32
CA ALA A 387 -8.93 17.44 0.63
C ALA A 387 -7.65 18.02 0.02
N TRP A 388 -7.06 18.97 0.74
CA TRP A 388 -5.69 19.42 0.56
C TRP A 388 -4.80 18.92 1.71
N ARG A 389 -3.73 18.17 1.41
CA ARG A 389 -2.94 17.41 2.42
C ARG A 389 -1.54 17.91 2.69
N ILE A 390 -1.09 19.01 2.10
CA ILE A 390 0.29 19.51 2.29
C ILE A 390 0.31 20.96 2.78
N GLU A 391 1.12 21.25 3.80
CA GLU A 391 1.29 22.62 4.29
C GLU A 391 1.91 23.54 3.23
N ILE A 392 1.22 24.66 2.95
CA ILE A 392 1.75 25.80 2.20
C ILE A 392 1.69 27.02 3.10
N LYS A 393 2.84 27.52 3.54
CA LYS A 393 2.94 28.57 4.55
C LYS A 393 2.34 29.88 4.07
N LYS A 394 2.46 30.20 2.78
CA LYS A 394 1.83 31.38 2.16
C LYS A 394 0.31 31.27 2.06
N TYR A 395 -0.24 30.04 2.05
CA TYR A 395 -1.67 29.77 1.92
C TYR A 395 -2.17 28.83 3.04
N PRO A 396 -2.08 29.27 4.32
CA PRO A 396 -2.38 28.39 5.47
C PRO A 396 -3.84 27.90 5.48
N ARG A 397 -4.74 28.65 4.83
CA ARG A 397 -6.15 28.27 4.71
C ARG A 397 -6.37 26.94 3.99
N LEU A 398 -5.46 26.54 3.08
CA LEU A 398 -5.56 25.24 2.39
C LEU A 398 -5.67 24.09 3.39
N THR A 399 -4.82 24.09 4.41
CA THR A 399 -4.86 23.06 5.45
C THR A 399 -5.85 23.39 6.58
N GLU A 400 -6.07 24.66 6.93
CA GLU A 400 -7.00 25.04 8.00
C GLU A 400 -8.47 24.70 7.68
N VAL A 401 -8.89 24.86 6.42
CA VAL A 401 -10.30 24.64 6.04
C VAL A 401 -10.53 23.48 5.08
N SER A 402 -9.49 23.02 4.36
CA SER A 402 -9.66 21.98 3.33
C SER A 402 -8.92 20.67 3.63
N SER A 403 -8.31 20.51 4.82
CA SER A 403 -7.73 19.22 5.24
C SER A 403 -8.71 18.32 6.02
N SER A 404 -9.95 18.76 6.22
CA SER A 404 -10.90 18.04 7.08
C SER A 404 -12.30 18.06 6.48
N ARG A 405 -12.98 16.92 6.58
CA ARG A 405 -14.40 16.78 6.21
C ARG A 405 -15.05 15.67 7.01
N VAL A 406 -16.38 15.62 6.97
CA VAL A 406 -17.17 14.51 7.50
C VAL A 406 -17.84 13.80 6.35
N GLY A 407 -17.52 12.53 6.19
CA GLY A 407 -18.17 11.65 5.23
C GLY A 407 -17.55 11.63 3.84
N MET A 408 -17.82 10.53 3.15
CA MET A 408 -17.61 10.34 1.72
C MET A 408 -18.58 9.27 1.23
N ASP A 409 -19.55 9.67 0.41
CA ASP A 409 -20.67 8.82 -0.02
C ASP A 409 -21.37 8.11 1.15
N ASP A 410 -21.35 6.78 1.21
CA ASP A 410 -22.00 5.98 2.25
C ASP A 410 -21.20 5.92 3.57
N MET A 411 -19.88 6.21 3.51
CA MET A 411 -19.00 6.20 4.67
C MET A 411 -19.04 7.52 5.40
N GLN A 412 -19.88 7.62 6.44
CA GLN A 412 -20.00 8.79 7.32
C GLN A 412 -18.89 8.85 8.38
N ILE A 413 -17.62 8.83 7.92
CA ILE A 413 -16.41 8.83 8.75
C ILE A 413 -15.80 10.24 8.74
N PRO A 414 -15.41 10.82 9.89
CA PRO A 414 -14.62 12.05 9.91
C PRO A 414 -13.20 11.76 9.42
N VAL A 415 -12.76 12.48 8.37
CA VAL A 415 -11.40 12.39 7.83
C VAL A 415 -10.72 13.73 8.02
N SER A 416 -9.59 13.73 8.72
CA SER A 416 -8.82 14.94 9.00
C SER A 416 -7.33 14.63 8.97
N GLY A 417 -6.53 15.65 8.64
CA GLY A 417 -5.07 15.57 8.66
C GLY A 417 -4.42 16.15 7.41
N TYR A 418 -3.19 16.62 7.59
CA TYR A 418 -2.30 17.06 6.53
C TYR A 418 -0.85 16.82 7.00
N TYR A 419 0.09 16.89 6.08
CA TYR A 419 1.52 16.79 6.34
C TYR A 419 2.13 18.18 6.43
N THR A 420 2.94 18.42 7.45
CA THR A 420 3.78 19.61 7.49
C THR A 420 4.92 19.48 6.48
N GLN A 421 5.51 20.61 6.09
CA GLN A 421 6.70 20.56 5.23
C GLN A 421 7.87 19.84 5.91
N ASP A 422 7.99 19.94 7.24
CA ASP A 422 9.05 19.26 7.99
C ASP A 422 8.85 17.73 8.02
N GLN A 423 7.61 17.27 8.16
CA GLN A 423 7.27 15.85 7.99
C GLN A 423 7.64 15.36 6.59
N MET A 424 7.35 16.14 5.55
CA MET A 424 7.71 15.74 4.18
C MET A 424 9.22 15.76 3.94
N ARG A 425 9.97 16.73 4.49
CA ARG A 425 11.45 16.70 4.47
C ARG A 425 11.99 15.46 5.18
N GLU A 426 11.41 15.09 6.32
CA GLU A 426 11.76 13.88 7.04
C GLU A 426 11.46 12.62 6.20
N LEU A 427 10.30 12.54 5.56
CA LEU A 427 9.94 11.41 4.69
C LEU A 427 10.90 11.29 3.50
N VAL A 428 11.23 12.40 2.84
CA VAL A 428 12.20 12.44 1.73
C VAL A 428 13.57 11.94 2.20
N ALA A 429 14.08 12.44 3.32
CA ALA A 429 15.36 12.00 3.87
C ALA A 429 15.34 10.53 4.33
N TYR A 430 14.21 10.06 4.86
CA TYR A 430 14.03 8.67 5.25
C TYR A 430 13.99 7.74 4.03
N ALA A 431 13.22 8.10 3.01
CA ALA A 431 13.07 7.31 1.79
C ALA A 431 14.36 7.22 0.98
N ALA A 432 15.18 8.28 0.99
CA ALA A 432 16.51 8.29 0.38
C ALA A 432 17.44 7.18 0.95
N LYS A 433 17.28 6.79 2.23
CA LYS A 433 18.06 5.67 2.83
C LYS A 433 17.75 4.31 2.21
N TYR A 434 16.62 4.21 1.52
CA TYR A 434 16.14 3.03 0.81
C TYR A 434 16.17 3.21 -0.72
N HIS A 435 16.80 4.30 -1.21
CA HIS A 435 16.83 4.66 -2.63
C HIS A 435 15.42 4.77 -3.24
N VAL A 436 14.46 5.29 -2.46
CA VAL A 436 13.10 5.58 -2.90
C VAL A 436 12.92 7.10 -3.04
N GLN A 437 12.50 7.54 -4.23
CA GLN A 437 12.14 8.92 -4.51
C GLN A 437 10.71 9.20 -4.01
N ILE A 438 10.48 10.41 -3.48
CA ILE A 438 9.13 10.89 -3.17
C ILE A 438 8.74 11.89 -4.26
N ILE A 439 7.74 11.53 -5.07
CA ILE A 439 7.23 12.36 -6.17
C ILE A 439 5.93 13.02 -5.71
N PRO A 440 5.89 14.34 -5.51
CA PRO A 440 4.66 15.03 -5.13
C PRO A 440 3.77 15.26 -6.34
N GLU A 441 2.46 15.11 -6.15
CA GLU A 441 1.43 15.56 -7.09
C GLU A 441 0.66 16.74 -6.54
N ILE A 442 0.57 17.78 -7.34
CA ILE A 442 -0.32 18.93 -7.14
C ILE A 442 -1.18 19.05 -8.39
N GLU A 443 -2.47 18.75 -8.25
CA GLU A 443 -3.43 18.68 -9.35
C GLU A 443 -3.61 20.02 -10.08
N MET A 444 -3.87 19.94 -11.38
CA MET A 444 -4.36 21.05 -12.19
C MET A 444 -4.85 20.58 -13.56
N PRO A 445 -5.92 21.16 -14.14
CA PRO A 445 -6.76 22.19 -13.57
C PRO A 445 -7.99 21.64 -12.83
N GLY A 446 -8.23 20.33 -12.94
CA GLY A 446 -9.29 19.60 -12.24
C GLY A 446 -8.84 19.20 -10.83
N HIS A 447 -9.69 18.45 -10.12
CA HIS A 447 -9.36 17.90 -8.80
C HIS A 447 -8.92 18.94 -7.75
N GLU A 448 -9.37 20.18 -7.91
CA GLU A 448 -8.91 21.33 -7.11
C GLU A 448 -10.01 21.93 -6.22
N VAL A 449 -11.14 21.22 -6.00
CA VAL A 449 -12.22 21.74 -5.13
C VAL A 449 -11.71 22.07 -3.72
N ALA A 450 -10.74 21.36 -3.17
CA ALA A 450 -10.15 21.70 -1.87
C ALA A 450 -9.42 23.05 -1.90
N ALA A 451 -8.65 23.35 -2.94
CA ALA A 451 -8.01 24.66 -3.07
C ALA A 451 -9.06 25.77 -3.31
N ILE A 452 -10.05 25.51 -4.18
CA ILE A 452 -11.16 26.42 -4.47
C ILE A 452 -12.00 26.72 -3.22
N HIS A 453 -12.21 25.73 -2.35
CA HIS A 453 -12.91 25.91 -1.08
C HIS A 453 -12.21 26.96 -0.19
N ALA A 454 -10.89 26.91 -0.15
CA ALA A 454 -10.07 27.88 0.58
C ALA A 454 -10.00 29.23 -0.17
N TYR A 455 -9.81 29.21 -1.48
CA TYR A 455 -9.61 30.39 -2.33
C TYR A 455 -10.54 30.36 -3.55
N PRO A 456 -11.80 30.78 -3.40
CA PRO A 456 -12.80 30.79 -4.48
C PRO A 456 -12.33 31.49 -5.76
N GLU A 457 -11.47 32.49 -5.63
CA GLU A 457 -10.86 33.29 -6.70
C GLU A 457 -10.13 32.43 -7.74
N LEU A 458 -9.77 31.19 -7.42
CA LEU A 458 -9.18 30.25 -8.36
C LEU A 458 -10.13 29.82 -9.49
N THR A 459 -11.45 30.01 -9.33
CA THR A 459 -12.45 29.69 -10.36
C THR A 459 -12.78 30.86 -11.28
N CYS A 460 -13.46 30.58 -12.39
CA CYS A 460 -13.87 31.58 -13.39
C CYS A 460 -14.74 32.72 -12.84
N HIS A 461 -15.52 32.45 -11.79
CA HIS A 461 -16.50 33.37 -11.23
C HIS A 461 -16.31 33.63 -9.73
N ALA A 462 -15.12 33.32 -9.19
CA ALA A 462 -14.85 33.39 -7.75
C ALA A 462 -15.90 32.64 -6.90
N LYS A 463 -16.36 31.49 -7.40
CA LYS A 463 -17.45 30.71 -6.82
C LYS A 463 -16.96 30.01 -5.55
N LYS A 464 -17.66 30.23 -4.44
CA LYS A 464 -17.44 29.48 -3.21
C LYS A 464 -18.06 28.09 -3.35
N VAL A 465 -17.23 27.05 -3.26
CA VAL A 465 -17.64 25.64 -3.35
C VAL A 465 -17.37 24.97 -1.99
N PRO A 466 -18.29 24.17 -1.43
CA PRO A 466 -18.00 23.38 -0.24
C PRO A 466 -16.97 22.29 -0.56
N ILE A 467 -16.20 21.85 0.46
CA ILE A 467 -15.35 20.68 0.31
C ILE A 467 -16.19 19.48 -0.15
N ARG A 468 -15.67 18.69 -1.09
CA ARG A 468 -16.43 17.60 -1.67
C ARG A 468 -16.50 16.41 -0.71
N THR A 469 -17.69 15.82 -0.59
CA THR A 469 -17.96 14.63 0.24
C THR A 469 -18.52 13.47 -0.59
N THR A 470 -18.24 13.47 -1.89
CA THR A 470 -18.62 12.42 -2.84
C THR A 470 -17.41 12.02 -3.68
N CYS A 471 -17.37 10.77 -4.12
CA CYS A 471 -16.36 10.30 -5.06
C CYS A 471 -16.66 10.80 -6.49
N GLY A 472 -15.75 10.50 -7.42
CA GLY A 472 -15.87 10.82 -8.85
C GLY A 472 -15.38 12.22 -9.24
N VAL A 473 -15.79 12.70 -10.41
CA VAL A 473 -15.23 13.90 -11.07
C VAL A 473 -16.01 15.18 -10.76
N SER A 474 -15.30 16.30 -10.56
CA SER A 474 -15.87 17.62 -10.33
C SER A 474 -15.83 18.44 -11.62
N ASN A 475 -16.82 19.32 -11.80
CA ASN A 475 -16.84 20.28 -12.91
C ASN A 475 -16.17 21.62 -12.55
N GLU A 476 -15.65 21.75 -11.33
CA GLU A 476 -15.00 22.97 -10.87
C GLU A 476 -13.51 22.92 -11.25
N LEU A 477 -13.12 23.77 -12.21
CA LEU A 477 -11.74 23.86 -12.69
C LEU A 477 -11.09 25.17 -12.25
N LEU A 478 -9.76 25.13 -12.09
CA LEU A 478 -8.93 26.32 -12.03
C LEU A 478 -9.12 27.19 -13.29
N CYS A 479 -9.12 28.51 -13.13
CA CYS A 479 -9.37 29.44 -14.23
C CYS A 479 -8.07 29.80 -14.98
N PRO A 480 -7.88 29.40 -16.24
CA PRO A 480 -6.68 29.73 -17.03
C PRO A 480 -6.59 31.22 -17.37
N GLY A 481 -7.74 31.93 -17.42
CA GLY A 481 -7.79 33.36 -17.66
C GLY A 481 -7.48 34.23 -16.44
N ASN A 482 -7.28 33.65 -15.26
CA ASN A 482 -7.04 34.39 -14.02
C ASN A 482 -5.56 34.38 -13.62
N GLU A 483 -4.92 35.55 -13.52
CA GLU A 483 -3.50 35.63 -13.13
C GLU A 483 -3.22 35.11 -11.71
N PHE A 484 -4.20 35.22 -10.82
CA PHE A 484 -4.10 34.67 -9.47
C PHE A 484 -3.86 33.15 -9.47
N THR A 485 -4.36 32.40 -10.47
CA THR A 485 -4.09 30.96 -10.61
C THR A 485 -2.60 30.67 -10.73
N TYR A 486 -1.87 31.45 -11.54
CA TYR A 486 -0.44 31.26 -11.76
C TYR A 486 0.38 31.78 -10.58
N GLU A 487 -0.05 32.86 -9.93
CA GLU A 487 0.55 33.32 -8.69
C GLU A 487 0.44 32.24 -7.60
N PHE A 488 -0.76 31.68 -7.43
CA PHE A 488 -1.05 30.61 -6.48
C PHE A 488 -0.16 29.39 -6.72
N LEU A 489 -0.24 28.78 -7.92
CA LEU A 489 0.55 27.59 -8.26
C LEU A 489 2.06 27.88 -8.19
N GLY A 490 2.51 29.04 -8.67
CA GLY A 490 3.92 29.43 -8.60
C GLY A 490 4.43 29.54 -7.15
N ASN A 491 3.63 30.05 -6.23
CA ASN A 491 3.97 30.11 -4.82
C ASN A 491 3.97 28.71 -4.17
N VAL A 492 2.98 27.86 -4.50
CA VAL A 492 2.92 26.46 -4.04
C VAL A 492 4.19 25.72 -4.45
N PHE A 493 4.54 25.73 -5.75
CA PHE A 493 5.74 25.05 -6.24
C PHE A 493 7.04 25.67 -5.72
N ASN A 494 7.07 26.98 -5.49
CA ASN A 494 8.22 27.62 -4.87
C ASN A 494 8.51 27.05 -3.47
N GLU A 495 7.49 26.87 -2.63
CA GLU A 495 7.67 26.26 -1.31
C GLU A 495 8.05 24.78 -1.42
N LEU A 496 7.32 24.01 -2.23
CA LEU A 496 7.47 22.55 -2.31
C LEU A 496 8.74 22.09 -3.03
N SER A 497 9.30 22.89 -3.94
CA SER A 497 10.54 22.56 -4.66
C SER A 497 11.73 22.30 -3.74
N SER A 498 11.76 22.95 -2.57
CA SER A 498 12.78 22.77 -1.52
C SER A 498 12.49 21.60 -0.58
N VAL A 499 11.24 21.15 -0.50
CA VAL A 499 10.79 20.05 0.35
C VAL A 499 11.04 18.72 -0.36
N PHE A 500 10.61 18.62 -1.62
CA PHE A 500 10.74 17.41 -2.43
C PHE A 500 11.95 17.53 -3.34
N THR A 501 13.01 16.78 -3.02
CA THR A 501 14.26 16.79 -3.79
C THR A 501 14.20 16.00 -5.09
N SER A 502 13.14 15.20 -5.30
CA SER A 502 12.89 14.50 -6.57
C SER A 502 12.99 15.48 -7.74
N PRO A 503 13.65 15.12 -8.85
CA PRO A 503 13.65 15.97 -10.04
C PRO A 503 12.25 16.03 -10.68
N TYR A 504 11.33 15.14 -10.29
CA TYR A 504 9.98 15.04 -10.84
C TYR A 504 8.94 15.71 -9.95
N VAL A 505 7.94 16.31 -10.58
CA VAL A 505 6.71 16.82 -9.94
C VAL A 505 5.54 16.43 -10.83
N HIS A 506 4.52 15.80 -10.27
CA HIS A 506 3.31 15.45 -10.98
C HIS A 506 2.30 16.61 -10.92
N LEU A 507 1.72 16.95 -12.06
CA LEU A 507 0.77 18.06 -12.23
C LEU A 507 -0.69 17.57 -12.32
N GLY A 508 -0.91 16.26 -12.19
CA GLY A 508 -2.21 15.65 -12.41
C GLY A 508 -2.66 15.80 -13.86
N GLY A 509 -3.77 16.50 -14.08
CA GLY A 509 -4.26 16.87 -15.42
C GLY A 509 -5.36 15.97 -15.97
N ASP A 510 -5.75 14.97 -15.20
CA ASP A 510 -6.82 14.04 -15.48
C ASP A 510 -8.21 14.65 -15.29
N GLU A 511 -9.18 14.04 -15.98
CA GLU A 511 -10.62 14.22 -15.81
C GLU A 511 -11.15 15.66 -15.96
N ALA A 512 -10.30 16.59 -16.41
CA ALA A 512 -10.66 17.97 -16.70
C ALA A 512 -11.44 18.13 -18.02
N GLY A 513 -11.65 17.04 -18.76
CA GLY A 513 -12.29 16.97 -20.07
C GLY A 513 -13.81 17.23 -20.06
N MET A 514 -14.61 16.31 -20.58
CA MET A 514 -16.08 16.49 -20.65
C MET A 514 -16.79 16.04 -19.35
N PRO A 515 -17.68 16.86 -18.75
CA PRO A 515 -18.12 18.21 -19.14
C PRO A 515 -17.35 19.37 -18.47
N ALA A 516 -16.33 19.10 -17.66
CA ALA A 516 -15.64 20.11 -16.84
C ALA A 516 -15.06 21.29 -17.66
N LEU A 517 -14.48 21.06 -18.84
CA LEU A 517 -13.95 22.12 -19.72
C LEU A 517 -15.01 23.18 -20.09
N ASP A 518 -16.30 22.87 -20.02
CA ASP A 518 -17.37 23.78 -20.44
C ASP A 518 -17.47 25.02 -19.55
N CYS A 519 -16.96 24.94 -18.31
CA CYS A 519 -16.95 26.07 -17.38
C CYS A 519 -16.15 27.28 -17.90
N TRP A 520 -15.18 27.08 -18.81
CA TRP A 520 -14.38 28.15 -19.40
C TRP A 520 -15.08 28.83 -20.57
N THR A 521 -16.10 28.20 -21.17
CA THR A 521 -16.82 28.69 -22.35
C THR A 521 -17.53 30.00 -22.07
N SER A 522 -18.14 30.18 -20.90
CA SER A 522 -18.86 31.41 -20.55
C SER A 522 -18.04 32.40 -19.71
N CYS A 523 -16.80 32.07 -19.35
CA CYS A 523 -15.97 32.92 -18.49
C CYS A 523 -15.39 34.13 -19.25
N PRO A 524 -15.65 35.39 -18.83
CA PRO A 524 -15.10 36.57 -19.50
C PRO A 524 -13.58 36.59 -19.58
N LYS A 525 -12.89 36.20 -18.50
CA LYS A 525 -11.42 36.13 -18.47
C LYS A 525 -10.87 35.08 -19.45
N CYS A 526 -11.52 33.92 -19.55
CA CYS A 526 -11.14 32.89 -20.51
C CYS A 526 -11.44 33.33 -21.95
N GLN A 527 -12.53 34.07 -22.19
CA GLN A 527 -12.84 34.64 -23.51
C GLN A 527 -11.80 35.69 -23.93
N ASP A 528 -11.33 36.52 -23.01
CA ASP A 528 -10.24 37.46 -23.30
C ASP A 528 -8.91 36.74 -23.55
N LEU A 529 -8.64 35.65 -22.82
CA LEU A 529 -7.49 34.79 -23.11
C LEU A 529 -7.61 34.12 -24.49
N LYS A 530 -8.80 33.62 -24.88
CA LYS A 530 -9.05 33.08 -26.23
C LYS A 530 -8.69 34.09 -27.31
N LYS A 531 -9.13 35.35 -27.17
CA LYS A 531 -8.78 36.44 -28.10
C LYS A 531 -7.26 36.63 -28.19
N LYS A 532 -6.55 36.64 -27.05
CA LYS A 532 -5.08 36.77 -27.00
C LYS A 532 -4.37 35.61 -27.70
N LEU A 533 -4.92 34.40 -27.63
CA LEU A 533 -4.37 33.19 -28.25
C LEU A 533 -4.83 32.99 -29.71
N GLY A 534 -5.60 33.93 -30.26
CA GLY A 534 -6.16 33.82 -31.61
C GLY A 534 -7.17 32.69 -31.77
N ILE A 535 -7.83 32.27 -30.67
CA ILE A 535 -8.92 31.29 -30.71
C ILE A 535 -10.21 32.04 -31.07
N THR A 536 -10.79 31.72 -32.22
CA THR A 536 -11.99 32.40 -32.75
C THR A 536 -13.30 31.71 -32.36
N THR A 537 -13.26 30.45 -31.95
CA THR A 537 -14.45 29.72 -31.51
C THR A 537 -14.88 30.20 -30.12
N THR A 538 -16.18 30.49 -30.01
CA THR A 538 -16.80 30.92 -28.75
C THR A 538 -17.31 29.75 -27.92
N ASP A 539 -17.54 28.59 -28.56
CA ASP A 539 -17.91 27.34 -27.90
C ASP A 539 -16.72 26.62 -27.25
N ARG A 540 -16.97 25.41 -26.73
CA ARG A 540 -15.99 24.59 -26.00
C ARG A 540 -14.89 23.96 -26.86
N SER A 541 -15.04 23.92 -28.18
CA SER A 541 -14.23 23.07 -29.10
C SER A 541 -12.73 23.30 -28.98
N GLU A 542 -12.32 24.51 -28.60
CA GLU A 542 -10.91 24.91 -28.45
C GLU A 542 -10.52 25.20 -26.99
N ASN A 543 -11.33 24.81 -25.99
CA ASN A 543 -10.99 25.02 -24.58
C ASN A 543 -9.74 24.22 -24.16
N TRP A 544 -9.43 23.12 -24.84
CA TRP A 544 -8.18 22.37 -24.64
C TRP A 544 -6.92 23.24 -24.82
N ARG A 545 -6.96 24.27 -25.68
CA ARG A 545 -5.84 25.22 -25.86
C ARG A 545 -5.66 26.16 -24.66
N LEU A 546 -6.71 26.38 -23.86
CA LEU A 546 -6.61 27.11 -22.60
C LEU A 546 -5.95 26.25 -21.52
N GLN A 547 -6.25 24.94 -21.50
CA GLN A 547 -5.55 23.98 -20.66
C GLN A 547 -4.07 23.90 -21.06
N GLU A 548 -3.77 23.78 -22.36
CA GLU A 548 -2.40 23.82 -22.90
C GLU A 548 -1.66 25.09 -22.45
N TYR A 549 -2.31 26.26 -22.53
CA TYR A 549 -1.73 27.52 -22.06
C TYR A 549 -1.40 27.49 -20.57
N MET A 550 -2.30 26.96 -19.74
CA MET A 550 -2.06 26.83 -18.30
C MET A 550 -0.87 25.92 -18.01
N PHE A 551 -0.85 24.73 -18.59
CA PHE A 551 0.24 23.76 -18.45
C PHE A 551 1.57 24.37 -18.90
N ASN A 552 1.62 25.03 -20.05
CA ASN A 552 2.86 25.64 -20.55
C ASN A 552 3.45 26.66 -19.56
N ARG A 553 2.63 27.50 -18.92
CA ARG A 553 3.11 28.48 -17.93
C ARG A 553 3.63 27.84 -16.65
N VAL A 554 2.96 26.79 -16.17
CA VAL A 554 3.38 26.08 -14.95
C VAL A 554 4.62 25.24 -15.21
N ILE A 555 4.67 24.54 -16.35
CA ILE A 555 5.84 23.80 -16.84
C ILE A 555 7.06 24.73 -16.98
N ASP A 556 6.88 25.91 -17.59
CA ASP A 556 7.94 26.90 -17.70
C ASP A 556 8.46 27.35 -16.33
N THR A 557 7.55 27.62 -15.39
CA THR A 557 7.90 27.97 -14.00
C THR A 557 8.72 26.85 -13.33
N LEU A 558 8.26 25.60 -13.42
CA LEU A 558 8.94 24.43 -12.84
C LEU A 558 10.34 24.22 -13.43
N ARG A 559 10.49 24.38 -14.75
CA ARG A 559 11.77 24.19 -15.43
C ARG A 559 12.75 25.32 -15.13
N THR A 560 12.33 26.56 -15.36
CA THR A 560 13.23 27.72 -15.33
C THR A 560 13.58 28.17 -13.91
N LYS A 561 12.67 28.00 -12.94
CA LYS A 561 12.89 28.45 -11.56
C LYS A 561 13.28 27.34 -10.60
N HIS A 562 12.87 26.10 -10.88
CA HIS A 562 13.01 25.00 -9.92
C HIS A 562 13.77 23.78 -10.47
N ASN A 563 14.16 23.79 -11.75
CA ASN A 563 14.84 22.67 -12.42
C ASN A 563 14.11 21.33 -12.23
N LYS A 564 12.77 21.34 -12.33
CA LYS A 564 11.94 20.14 -12.23
C LYS A 564 11.47 19.67 -13.60
N VAL A 565 11.28 18.37 -13.72
CA VAL A 565 10.70 17.67 -14.87
C VAL A 565 9.23 17.40 -14.57
N PRO A 566 8.29 18.07 -15.25
CA PRO A 566 6.87 17.87 -15.00
C PRO A 566 6.39 16.52 -15.52
N MET A 567 5.51 15.90 -14.76
CA MET A 567 4.78 14.69 -15.11
C MET A 567 3.27 14.96 -15.11
N PHE A 568 2.48 14.22 -15.91
CA PHE A 568 1.02 14.35 -15.89
C PHE A 568 0.31 13.14 -16.52
N TRP A 569 -0.95 12.95 -16.13
CA TRP A 569 -1.84 11.95 -16.70
C TRP A 569 -2.13 12.24 -18.18
N TYR A 570 -2.06 11.21 -19.03
CA TYR A 570 -2.48 11.36 -20.43
C TYR A 570 -4.01 11.44 -20.53
N GLU A 571 -4.51 12.49 -21.16
CA GLU A 571 -5.92 12.69 -21.49
C GLU A 571 -6.09 12.96 -22.98
N LEU A 572 -7.20 12.50 -23.58
CA LEU A 572 -7.48 12.70 -25.02
C LEU A 572 -7.62 14.17 -25.41
N ASP A 573 -8.09 15.01 -24.49
CA ASP A 573 -8.17 16.45 -24.70
C ASP A 573 -6.79 17.12 -24.68
N PHE A 574 -5.77 16.46 -24.10
CA PHE A 574 -4.39 16.94 -24.04
C PHE A 574 -3.59 16.50 -25.27
N LYS A 575 -3.93 17.09 -26.43
CA LYS A 575 -3.42 16.69 -27.76
C LYS A 575 -1.89 16.81 -27.95
N LYS A 576 -1.19 17.54 -27.09
CA LYS A 576 0.24 17.82 -27.22
C LYS A 576 0.93 17.64 -25.88
N ILE A 577 1.86 16.69 -25.83
CA ILE A 577 2.73 16.48 -24.68
C ILE A 577 3.95 17.39 -24.85
N GLN A 578 4.21 18.26 -23.89
CA GLN A 578 5.34 19.20 -23.97
C GLN A 578 6.67 18.41 -24.01
N PRO A 579 7.62 18.73 -24.91
CA PRO A 579 8.89 18.03 -25.01
C PRO A 579 9.63 17.99 -23.68
N GLY A 580 10.15 16.81 -23.31
CA GLY A 580 10.88 16.60 -22.05
C GLY A 580 10.00 16.42 -20.81
N CYS A 581 8.67 16.36 -20.94
CA CYS A 581 7.78 15.87 -19.88
C CYS A 581 7.65 14.35 -19.89
N VAL A 582 7.15 13.81 -18.78
CA VAL A 582 6.76 12.40 -18.66
C VAL A 582 5.23 12.33 -18.60
N THR A 583 4.61 11.47 -19.40
CA THR A 583 3.15 11.27 -19.34
C THR A 583 2.79 9.91 -18.76
N PHE A 584 1.58 9.72 -18.22
CA PHE A 584 1.11 8.45 -17.66
C PHE A 584 -0.05 7.87 -18.50
N ALA A 585 0.12 6.63 -18.99
CA ALA A 585 -0.95 5.88 -19.64
C ALA A 585 -1.80 5.14 -18.60
N TRP A 586 -2.94 5.72 -18.24
CA TRP A 586 -3.74 5.26 -17.10
C TRP A 586 -5.16 4.80 -17.44
N ARG A 587 -5.86 5.47 -18.37
CA ARG A 587 -7.26 5.14 -18.67
C ARG A 587 -7.38 3.78 -19.36
N MET A 588 -8.31 2.97 -18.85
CA MET A 588 -8.64 1.70 -19.46
C MET A 588 -9.02 1.88 -20.93
N GLY A 589 -8.37 1.10 -21.80
CA GLY A 589 -8.62 1.13 -23.26
C GLY A 589 -7.96 2.28 -24.02
N LEU A 590 -7.22 3.17 -23.36
CA LEU A 590 -6.53 4.31 -23.98
C LEU A 590 -5.00 4.23 -23.93
N THR A 591 -4.45 3.09 -23.51
CA THR A 591 -3.01 2.83 -23.45
C THR A 591 -2.34 3.08 -24.81
N LYS A 592 -2.82 2.45 -25.89
CA LYS A 592 -2.21 2.61 -27.23
C LYS A 592 -2.22 4.07 -27.72
N PRO A 593 -3.34 4.82 -27.65
CA PRO A 593 -3.34 6.25 -27.94
C PRO A 593 -2.32 7.07 -27.13
N ALA A 594 -2.17 6.79 -25.83
CA ALA A 594 -1.20 7.47 -24.98
C ALA A 594 0.25 7.23 -25.44
N LEU A 595 0.55 5.99 -25.82
CA LEU A 595 1.87 5.61 -26.31
C LEU A 595 2.17 6.25 -27.68
N ASP A 596 1.20 6.28 -28.59
CA ASP A 596 1.33 6.96 -29.89
C ASP A 596 1.56 8.47 -29.71
N ALA A 597 0.85 9.10 -28.78
CA ALA A 597 1.07 10.49 -28.43
C ALA A 597 2.48 10.72 -27.86
N ALA A 598 2.97 9.82 -27.00
CA ALA A 598 4.32 9.92 -26.46
C ALA A 598 5.39 9.83 -27.55
N VAL A 599 5.26 8.88 -28.50
CA VAL A 599 6.18 8.78 -29.65
C VAL A 599 6.11 10.03 -30.52
N ALA A 600 4.90 10.47 -30.90
CA ALA A 600 4.71 11.62 -31.76
C ALA A 600 5.28 12.93 -31.17
N ASN A 601 5.33 13.05 -29.85
CA ASN A 601 5.84 14.22 -29.14
C ASN A 601 7.27 14.03 -28.59
N ASN A 602 7.93 12.89 -28.89
CA ASN A 602 9.24 12.53 -28.32
C ASN A 602 9.26 12.64 -26.77
N ALA A 603 8.21 12.15 -26.14
CA ALA A 603 8.03 12.17 -24.70
C ALA A 603 8.31 10.80 -24.07
N LYS A 604 8.66 10.84 -22.78
CA LYS A 604 8.80 9.65 -21.93
C LYS A 604 7.43 9.28 -21.37
N ILE A 605 7.19 7.99 -21.11
CA ILE A 605 5.88 7.50 -20.65
C ILE A 605 5.97 6.47 -19.53
N MET A 606 5.15 6.67 -18.50
CA MET A 606 4.87 5.74 -17.43
C MET A 606 3.67 4.86 -17.81
N LEU A 607 3.80 3.55 -17.62
CA LEU A 607 2.74 2.59 -17.86
C LEU A 607 2.01 2.27 -16.56
N CYS A 608 0.74 2.66 -16.48
CA CYS A 608 -0.15 2.35 -15.36
C CYS A 608 -1.60 2.09 -15.84
N PRO A 609 -1.81 1.29 -16.89
CA PRO A 609 -3.13 1.16 -17.52
C PRO A 609 -4.15 0.56 -16.55
N GLY A 610 -5.37 1.08 -16.54
CA GLY A 610 -6.43 0.73 -15.60
C GLY A 610 -6.77 -0.76 -15.55
N GLU A 611 -6.59 -1.46 -16.67
CA GLU A 611 -6.78 -2.91 -16.76
C GLU A 611 -5.67 -3.76 -16.12
N HIS A 612 -4.56 -3.16 -15.67
CA HIS A 612 -3.42 -3.87 -15.05
C HIS A 612 -2.94 -3.27 -13.73
N CYS A 613 -3.04 -1.95 -13.54
CA CYS A 613 -2.28 -1.24 -12.50
C CYS A 613 -3.11 -0.52 -11.43
N TYR A 614 -4.44 -0.54 -11.54
CA TYR A 614 -5.32 0.05 -10.52
C TYR A 614 -5.51 -0.94 -9.38
N PHE A 615 -4.81 -0.70 -8.27
CA PHE A 615 -4.76 -1.59 -7.12
C PHE A 615 -5.85 -1.26 -6.09
N ASP A 616 -6.52 -0.14 -6.21
CA ASP A 616 -7.79 0.12 -5.54
C ASP A 616 -8.90 -0.86 -5.96
N TYR A 617 -8.80 -1.43 -7.17
CA TYR A 617 -9.74 -2.42 -7.68
C TYR A 617 -9.64 -3.74 -6.89
N PRO A 618 -10.75 -4.45 -6.64
CA PRO A 618 -10.70 -5.76 -6.00
C PRO A 618 -9.93 -6.76 -6.87
N MET A 619 -9.17 -7.68 -6.25
CA MET A 619 -8.41 -8.69 -7.00
C MET A 619 -9.29 -9.81 -7.58
N ALA A 620 -10.43 -10.07 -6.94
CA ALA A 620 -11.43 -11.02 -7.40
C ALA A 620 -12.84 -10.54 -7.04
N PRO A 621 -13.89 -11.03 -7.73
CA PRO A 621 -15.27 -10.72 -7.37
C PRO A 621 -15.57 -11.05 -5.90
N GLY A 622 -16.09 -10.07 -5.16
CA GLY A 622 -16.37 -10.21 -3.72
C GLY A 622 -15.14 -10.13 -2.82
N ASP A 623 -13.97 -9.75 -3.36
CA ASP A 623 -12.85 -9.26 -2.55
C ASP A 623 -13.04 -7.79 -2.13
N MET A 624 -12.20 -7.28 -1.23
CA MET A 624 -12.29 -5.88 -0.83
C MET A 624 -11.84 -4.94 -1.98
N PRO A 625 -12.54 -3.81 -2.21
CA PRO A 625 -13.85 -3.47 -1.65
C PRO A 625 -14.99 -4.32 -2.26
N GLU A 626 -15.87 -4.84 -1.39
CA GLU A 626 -17.00 -5.70 -1.78
C GLU A 626 -18.16 -4.90 -2.39
N VAL A 627 -18.27 -3.61 -2.03
CA VAL A 627 -19.13 -2.65 -2.70
C VAL A 627 -18.19 -1.75 -3.49
N ASN A 628 -18.29 -1.81 -4.82
CA ASN A 628 -17.48 -0.99 -5.70
C ASN A 628 -18.40 -0.16 -6.61
N TRP A 629 -17.94 1.02 -7.04
CA TRP A 629 -18.72 1.93 -7.88
C TRP A 629 -18.69 1.54 -9.36
N GLY A 630 -18.83 0.24 -9.66
CA GLY A 630 -18.68 -0.30 -11.02
C GLY A 630 -17.23 -0.51 -11.44
N MET A 631 -16.30 -0.52 -10.49
CA MET A 631 -14.89 -0.85 -10.73
C MET A 631 -14.77 -2.32 -11.18
N PRO A 632 -13.97 -2.63 -12.22
CA PRO A 632 -13.68 -4.00 -12.59
C PRO A 632 -12.76 -4.67 -11.55
N SER A 633 -12.50 -5.97 -11.71
CA SER A 633 -11.47 -6.66 -10.93
C SER A 633 -10.15 -6.70 -11.68
N THR A 634 -9.06 -6.39 -10.98
CA THR A 634 -7.69 -6.50 -11.52
C THR A 634 -6.97 -7.61 -10.75
N SER A 635 -6.93 -8.82 -11.31
CA SER A 635 -6.31 -9.98 -10.66
C SER A 635 -4.79 -9.87 -10.61
N LEU A 636 -4.16 -10.68 -9.76
CA LEU A 636 -2.70 -10.80 -9.72
C LEU A 636 -2.13 -11.19 -11.09
N LYS A 637 -2.73 -12.20 -11.72
CA LYS A 637 -2.30 -12.67 -13.05
C LYS A 637 -2.42 -11.56 -14.09
N ARG A 638 -3.51 -10.80 -14.06
CA ARG A 638 -3.70 -9.68 -14.98
C ARG A 638 -2.61 -8.62 -14.81
N THR A 639 -2.27 -8.26 -13.58
CA THR A 639 -1.15 -7.33 -13.30
C THR A 639 0.17 -7.90 -13.84
N TYR A 640 0.42 -9.19 -13.58
CA TYR A 640 1.60 -9.89 -14.06
C TYR A 640 1.68 -10.00 -15.59
N GLU A 641 0.56 -9.96 -16.32
CA GLU A 641 0.53 -10.03 -17.78
C GLU A 641 0.86 -8.70 -18.46
N LEU A 642 1.07 -7.61 -17.70
CA LEU A 642 1.43 -6.31 -18.28
C LEU A 642 2.72 -6.45 -19.11
N ASP A 643 2.61 -6.13 -20.40
CA ASP A 643 3.73 -5.85 -21.27
C ASP A 643 4.02 -4.34 -21.24
N PRO A 644 5.13 -3.88 -20.63
CA PRO A 644 5.49 -2.46 -20.59
C PRO A 644 5.67 -1.83 -21.98
N ALA A 645 6.06 -2.63 -22.99
CA ALA A 645 6.21 -2.13 -24.35
C ALA A 645 4.86 -2.08 -25.09
N TRP A 646 3.81 -2.70 -24.55
CA TRP A 646 2.48 -2.80 -25.15
C TRP A 646 2.51 -3.23 -26.64
N GLY A 647 3.41 -4.17 -26.97
CA GLY A 647 3.62 -4.64 -28.35
C GLY A 647 4.32 -3.66 -29.30
N MET A 648 4.83 -2.51 -28.84
CA MET A 648 5.53 -1.53 -29.68
C MET A 648 7.00 -1.87 -29.98
N GLY A 649 7.54 -2.91 -29.33
CA GLY A 649 8.89 -3.41 -29.58
C GLY A 649 9.99 -2.70 -28.78
N GLU A 650 11.21 -3.22 -28.92
CA GLU A 650 12.38 -2.79 -28.13
C GLU A 650 12.79 -1.33 -28.37
N GLU A 651 12.55 -0.79 -29.57
CA GLU A 651 12.87 0.60 -29.89
C GLU A 651 12.04 1.58 -29.03
N PHE A 652 10.73 1.33 -28.90
CA PHE A 652 9.87 2.11 -28.00
C PHE A 652 10.30 1.95 -26.55
N GLU A 653 10.64 0.72 -26.14
CA GLU A 653 11.09 0.44 -24.79
C GLU A 653 12.36 1.24 -24.43
N HIS A 654 13.32 1.32 -25.35
CA HIS A 654 14.53 2.09 -25.16
C HIS A 654 14.29 3.62 -25.19
N ASN A 655 13.47 4.08 -26.13
CA ASN A 655 13.36 5.51 -26.44
C ASN A 655 12.27 6.23 -25.64
N ASN A 656 11.20 5.55 -25.24
CA ASN A 656 10.01 6.20 -24.68
C ASN A 656 9.60 5.62 -23.32
N LEU A 657 9.70 4.31 -23.09
CA LEU A 657 9.30 3.72 -21.82
C LEU A 657 10.16 4.28 -20.68
N PHE A 658 9.50 4.90 -19.72
CA PHE A 658 10.15 5.48 -18.54
C PHE A 658 10.06 4.56 -17.34
N GLY A 659 8.90 3.92 -17.16
CA GLY A 659 8.61 3.18 -15.95
C GLY A 659 7.23 2.57 -15.93
N VAL A 660 6.94 1.93 -14.80
CA VAL A 660 5.63 1.37 -14.48
C VAL A 660 5.16 1.91 -13.13
N ALA A 661 3.87 2.12 -13.00
CA ALA A 661 3.26 2.57 -11.75
C ALA A 661 2.01 1.74 -11.40
N GLY A 662 1.81 1.47 -10.11
CA GLY A 662 0.60 0.90 -9.55
C GLY A 662 -0.10 1.94 -8.67
N THR A 663 -1.37 2.21 -8.92
CA THR A 663 -2.12 3.28 -8.25
C THR A 663 -3.02 2.74 -7.15
N LEU A 664 -3.03 3.42 -5.99
CA LEU A 664 -3.88 3.09 -4.84
C LEU A 664 -4.77 4.29 -4.50
N TRP A 665 -5.76 4.53 -5.37
CA TRP A 665 -6.85 5.49 -5.10
C TRP A 665 -7.63 5.05 -3.86
N SER A 666 -7.87 5.98 -2.94
CA SER A 666 -8.21 5.62 -1.55
C SER A 666 -9.68 5.76 -1.21
N GLU A 667 -10.57 5.95 -2.18
CA GLU A 667 -12.02 6.05 -1.97
C GLU A 667 -12.57 4.88 -1.15
N CYS A 668 -11.98 3.69 -1.30
CA CYS A 668 -12.34 2.48 -0.57
C CYS A 668 -11.22 1.93 0.34
N ILE A 669 -10.12 2.66 0.53
CA ILE A 669 -8.96 2.23 1.34
C ILE A 669 -8.96 2.98 2.67
N ASN A 670 -9.84 2.53 3.57
CA ASN A 670 -10.14 3.25 4.82
C ASN A 670 -9.19 2.99 6.00
N SER A 671 -8.05 2.32 5.80
CA SER A 671 -7.05 2.08 6.84
C SER A 671 -5.65 1.77 6.27
N PRO A 672 -4.57 2.00 7.03
CA PRO A 672 -3.21 1.72 6.58
C PRO A 672 -2.99 0.25 6.18
N GLU A 673 -3.51 -0.71 6.94
CA GLU A 673 -3.40 -2.12 6.62
C GLU A 673 -4.10 -2.49 5.30
N ARG A 674 -5.15 -1.74 4.92
CA ARG A 674 -5.87 -1.93 3.65
C ARG A 674 -5.06 -1.46 2.46
N ILE A 675 -4.13 -0.50 2.63
CA ILE A 675 -3.17 -0.11 1.59
C ILE A 675 -2.32 -1.31 1.19
N TYR A 676 -1.75 -2.03 2.17
CA TYR A 676 -0.97 -3.24 1.89
C TYR A 676 -1.84 -4.37 1.32
N TYR A 677 -3.07 -4.54 1.84
CA TYR A 677 -4.00 -5.54 1.33
C TYR A 677 -4.28 -5.37 -0.17
N GLN A 678 -4.50 -4.12 -0.58
CA GLN A 678 -4.76 -3.76 -1.97
C GLN A 678 -3.51 -3.81 -2.85
N ALA A 679 -2.37 -3.35 -2.32
CA ALA A 679 -1.12 -3.32 -3.07
C ALA A 679 -0.57 -4.73 -3.31
N TYR A 680 -0.55 -5.60 -2.30
CA TYR A 680 0.12 -6.90 -2.37
C TYR A 680 -0.88 -8.05 -2.51
N PRO A 681 -0.62 -9.04 -3.39
CA PRO A 681 0.64 -9.31 -4.11
C PRO A 681 0.88 -8.58 -5.44
N ARG A 682 -0.05 -7.73 -5.93
CA ARG A 682 0.08 -7.10 -7.25
C ARG A 682 1.30 -6.20 -7.42
N ALA A 683 1.73 -5.51 -6.37
CA ALA A 683 2.97 -4.73 -6.35
C ALA A 683 4.22 -5.60 -6.59
N LEU A 684 4.18 -6.89 -6.23
CA LEU A 684 5.27 -7.84 -6.49
C LEU A 684 5.30 -8.23 -7.98
N ALA A 685 4.13 -8.39 -8.60
CA ALA A 685 4.03 -8.60 -10.04
C ALA A 685 4.48 -7.35 -10.81
N LEU A 686 4.09 -6.15 -10.37
CA LEU A 686 4.53 -4.88 -10.98
C LEU A 686 6.05 -4.68 -10.85
N ALA A 687 6.62 -5.01 -9.68
CA ALA A 687 8.06 -5.00 -9.48
C ALA A 687 8.77 -5.92 -10.48
N GLU A 688 8.23 -7.11 -10.73
CA GLU A 688 8.77 -8.03 -11.73
C GLU A 688 8.61 -7.51 -13.17
N VAL A 689 7.49 -6.86 -13.47
CA VAL A 689 7.25 -6.21 -14.77
C VAL A 689 8.29 -5.12 -15.07
N GLY A 690 8.61 -4.27 -14.08
CA GLY A 690 9.56 -3.15 -14.21
C GLY A 690 11.02 -3.53 -14.00
N TRP A 691 11.32 -4.72 -13.49
CA TRP A 691 12.69 -5.16 -13.19
C TRP A 691 13.18 -6.28 -14.11
N SER A 692 12.43 -7.38 -14.21
CA SER A 692 12.92 -8.60 -14.85
C SER A 692 12.88 -8.50 -16.37
N PRO A 693 13.88 -9.05 -17.09
CA PRO A 693 13.83 -9.14 -18.54
C PRO A 693 12.58 -9.90 -19.01
N ALA A 694 11.92 -9.39 -20.05
CA ALA A 694 10.66 -9.95 -20.56
C ALA A 694 10.75 -11.46 -20.84
N LYS A 695 11.86 -11.91 -21.45
CA LYS A 695 12.11 -13.32 -21.81
C LYS A 695 12.22 -14.28 -20.61
N LEU A 696 12.43 -13.78 -19.40
CA LEU A 696 12.58 -14.58 -18.17
C LEU A 696 11.30 -14.63 -17.34
N ARG A 697 10.30 -13.82 -17.67
CA ARG A 697 9.02 -13.79 -16.98
C ARG A 697 8.21 -15.05 -17.33
N ASN A 698 7.96 -15.89 -16.34
CA ASN A 698 7.05 -17.04 -16.41
C ASN A 698 6.10 -17.06 -15.21
N TRP A 699 4.79 -17.21 -15.47
CA TRP A 699 3.74 -17.12 -14.44
C TRP A 699 3.86 -18.22 -13.39
N GLU A 700 4.10 -19.46 -13.79
CA GLU A 700 4.22 -20.60 -12.88
C GLU A 700 5.43 -20.43 -11.95
N ALA A 701 6.56 -19.98 -12.49
CA ALA A 701 7.77 -19.65 -11.73
C ALA A 701 7.55 -18.45 -10.80
N PHE A 702 6.76 -17.46 -11.20
CA PHE A 702 6.36 -16.34 -10.34
C PHE A 702 5.53 -16.82 -9.15
N ILE A 703 4.50 -17.65 -9.37
CA ILE A 703 3.68 -18.21 -8.29
C ILE A 703 4.51 -19.06 -7.31
N LEU A 704 5.48 -19.81 -7.81
CA LEU A 704 6.40 -20.58 -6.96
C LEU A 704 7.18 -19.66 -6.00
N ARG A 705 7.69 -18.53 -6.49
CA ARG A 705 8.45 -17.53 -5.71
C ARG A 705 7.58 -16.65 -4.81
N LEU A 706 6.29 -16.54 -5.13
CA LEU A 706 5.32 -15.75 -4.38
C LEU A 706 5.06 -16.33 -2.99
N SER A 707 4.88 -17.65 -2.88
CA SER A 707 4.46 -18.29 -1.63
C SER A 707 5.43 -18.05 -0.45
N PRO A 708 6.76 -18.19 -0.60
CA PRO A 708 7.72 -17.81 0.44
C PRO A 708 7.63 -16.35 0.87
N THR A 709 7.39 -15.46 -0.09
CA THR A 709 7.31 -14.02 0.13
C THR A 709 6.09 -13.67 0.96
N LEU A 710 4.92 -14.20 0.59
CA LEU A 710 3.67 -13.96 1.32
C LEU A 710 3.69 -14.55 2.73
N ARG A 711 4.31 -15.72 2.93
CA ARG A 711 4.53 -16.29 4.27
C ARG A 711 5.38 -15.38 5.16
N ASP A 712 6.45 -14.78 4.62
CA ASP A 712 7.26 -13.81 5.37
C ASP A 712 6.50 -12.51 5.65
N MET A 713 5.68 -12.03 4.71
CA MET A 713 4.80 -10.88 4.93
C MET A 713 3.81 -11.16 6.08
N ALA A 714 3.13 -12.30 6.07
CA ALA A 714 2.24 -12.73 7.16
C ALA A 714 2.97 -12.77 8.51
N ARG A 715 4.18 -13.36 8.54
CA ARG A 715 5.04 -13.43 9.73
C ARG A 715 5.42 -12.04 10.27
N ARG A 716 5.68 -11.08 9.37
CA ARG A 716 5.99 -9.68 9.71
C ARG A 716 4.74 -8.87 10.06
N GLY A 717 3.55 -9.42 9.85
CA GLY A 717 2.27 -8.78 10.15
C GLY A 717 1.82 -7.81 9.07
N ILE A 718 2.26 -8.02 7.83
CA ILE A 718 1.82 -7.25 6.66
C ILE A 718 0.62 -7.96 6.03
N SER A 719 -0.46 -7.21 5.83
CA SER A 719 -1.66 -7.70 5.16
C SER A 719 -1.45 -7.76 3.65
N TYR A 720 -2.07 -8.72 2.98
CA TYR A 720 -2.08 -8.86 1.52
C TYR A 720 -3.36 -9.61 1.13
N SER A 721 -3.87 -9.40 -0.09
CA SER A 721 -4.98 -10.23 -0.55
C SER A 721 -4.52 -11.64 -0.83
N MET A 722 -5.34 -12.59 -0.41
CA MET A 722 -5.12 -14.02 -0.62
C MET A 722 -5.87 -14.54 -1.86
N GLU A 723 -6.32 -13.64 -2.73
CA GLU A 723 -6.96 -13.92 -4.02
C GLU A 723 -5.89 -13.93 -5.13
N TYR A 724 -5.23 -15.07 -5.33
CA TYR A 724 -4.20 -15.25 -6.36
C TYR A 724 -4.10 -16.67 -6.89
#